data_AF-A0A9X4QRT7-F1
#
_entry.id   AF-A0A9X4QRT7-F1
#
_cell.length_a   1.000
_cell.length_b   1.000
_cell.length_c   1.000
_cell.angle_alpha   90.00
_cell.angle_beta   90.00
_cell.angle_gamma   90.00
#
_symmetry.space_group_name_H-M   'P 1'
#
loop_
_entity.id
_entity.type
_entity.pdbx_description
1 polymer ?
#
loop_
_entity_poly.entity_id
_entity_poly.type
_entity_poly.pdbx_seq_one_letter_code
_entity_poly.pdbx_strand_id
1 'polypeptide(L)'
;MPSKKHGKDKVVAFLENVIRVSGADVVGIQESNDAIVTQAAAALGYNVSIRTGSDRSLISKYPILDVDKDKDYYLIEVDPGRAVAVGNVHLNSKPYSPYSIADGATVQSVIADENAGHMVEMRNPFGKLPALAEQGLPVFLTGDFNVPSHLDWTEATKDRYFGKTVEWPVSKKLEQLGMIDSYRAIYPDPAAMPGITWAVEGTEWRKPKEVYDRIDYVYAGGPATTLESKLIGEKEVNGGPTSYADVQLDSYLPDHRAVVSTFKVKPRLYADLNLPSAPEPELTSTLNMDLTTVERGQPLTIRYTGAQSAKDWIGIYRASETPKKGTNAWKWAYVAGIPSGTITITDASEGRKEYPRLQDLAPGDYYLAFLLNDGYTENAKRFYFQIADKPAVSQLTAVPQSIELKLGEKDSEQLRVDATYSTAETNDVTTAAGILYVSNKPQVATVTSAGLVKAVSAGTAEIGITLEGKTTTVKVTVSPAPTPTSTPTPTPTPTPTPTSTPTPTPTPTPTPTPTPTPTPTPTPTPTPTPTPTPTPTPSPTSTPSPTPTPTSKPLDEAFSDVGRNSPAQVSIQAMYDKGVVLGTPDRKFNGNAALKRADAIILLNRLFGIKDNLTTAFHDVKQESYYAGAVGAAGELGLVNGTDTNTFNPKGIVRNLDYLVMSYRYLNLQKFIAGGRSQRFGSRPAGSERRPRLCQGGGPLPPRSRSDCASRHLASVRCGHARRGGRAAGEA
;
A
#
# COMPACT_ATOMS: atom_id res chain seq x y z
N MET A 1 20.07 -17.76 -24.86
CA MET A 1 21.16 -18.50 -25.55
C MET A 1 21.51 -19.83 -24.90
N PRO A 2 21.75 -20.89 -25.69
CA PRO A 2 21.86 -22.27 -25.20
C PRO A 2 23.29 -22.65 -24.73
N SER A 3 24.04 -21.73 -24.11
CA SER A 3 25.45 -21.98 -23.70
C SER A 3 25.62 -23.19 -22.77
N LYS A 4 24.60 -23.53 -21.97
CA LYS A 4 24.56 -24.74 -21.14
C LYS A 4 24.45 -26.03 -21.96
N LYS A 5 23.87 -25.97 -23.17
CA LYS A 5 23.57 -27.12 -24.04
C LYS A 5 24.70 -27.41 -25.04
N HIS A 6 25.33 -26.38 -25.60
CA HIS A 6 26.34 -26.55 -26.67
C HIS A 6 27.79 -26.19 -26.27
N GLY A 7 28.00 -25.61 -25.08
CA GLY A 7 29.31 -25.13 -24.65
C GLY A 7 29.65 -23.74 -25.20
N LYS A 8 30.46 -22.97 -24.46
CA LYS A 8 30.71 -21.54 -24.74
C LYS A 8 31.38 -21.29 -26.10
N ASP A 9 32.44 -22.03 -26.43
CA ASP A 9 33.22 -21.80 -27.66
C ASP A 9 32.39 -22.05 -28.92
N LYS A 10 31.51 -23.05 -28.91
CA LYS A 10 30.58 -23.31 -30.03
C LYS A 10 29.59 -22.17 -30.22
N VAL A 11 29.09 -21.58 -29.13
CA VAL A 11 28.16 -20.45 -29.20
C VAL A 11 28.88 -19.19 -29.69
N VAL A 12 30.12 -18.94 -29.25
CA VAL A 12 30.94 -17.84 -29.77
C VAL A 12 31.15 -18.00 -31.28
N ALA A 13 31.61 -19.17 -31.75
CA ALA A 13 31.82 -19.44 -33.16
C ALA A 13 30.53 -19.31 -34.00
N PHE A 14 29.38 -19.74 -33.44
CA PHE A 14 28.09 -19.57 -34.08
C PHE A 14 27.72 -18.08 -34.24
N LEU A 15 27.84 -17.28 -33.18
CA LEU A 15 27.56 -15.84 -33.24
C LEU A 15 28.46 -15.15 -34.25
N GLU A 16 29.76 -15.46 -34.23
CA GLU A 16 30.70 -14.94 -35.23
C GLU A 16 30.26 -15.26 -36.65
N ASN A 17 29.85 -16.50 -36.92
CA ASN A 17 29.40 -16.91 -38.24
C ASN A 17 28.11 -16.18 -38.66
N VAL A 18 27.10 -16.13 -37.78
CA VAL A 18 25.83 -15.43 -38.06
C VAL A 18 26.07 -13.95 -38.36
N ILE A 19 26.92 -13.27 -37.58
CA ILE A 19 27.21 -11.85 -37.78
C ILE A 19 28.01 -11.61 -39.07
N ARG A 20 28.97 -12.48 -39.40
CA ARG A 20 29.72 -12.38 -40.66
C ARG A 20 28.80 -12.57 -41.87
N VAL A 21 27.95 -13.60 -41.82
CA VAL A 21 27.02 -13.94 -42.91
C VAL A 21 25.91 -12.90 -43.05
N SER A 22 25.45 -12.29 -41.96
CA SER A 22 24.46 -11.21 -41.99
C SER A 22 25.01 -9.92 -42.59
N GLY A 23 26.31 -9.68 -42.44
CA GLY A 23 26.95 -8.43 -42.81
C GLY A 23 26.56 -7.23 -41.93
N ALA A 24 25.82 -7.46 -40.84
CA ALA A 24 25.20 -6.40 -40.06
C ALA A 24 26.23 -5.47 -39.39
N ASP A 25 25.99 -4.16 -39.46
CA ASP A 25 26.86 -3.15 -38.85
C ASP A 25 26.53 -2.88 -37.37
N VAL A 26 25.28 -3.12 -36.97
CA VAL A 26 24.79 -3.01 -35.60
C VAL A 26 23.94 -4.25 -35.31
N VAL A 27 24.16 -4.89 -34.16
CA VAL A 27 23.44 -6.12 -33.79
C VAL A 27 22.94 -6.01 -32.35
N GLY A 28 21.63 -6.11 -32.17
CA GLY A 28 21.01 -6.34 -30.86
C GLY A 28 20.93 -7.84 -30.59
N ILE A 29 21.36 -8.27 -29.41
CA ILE A 29 21.39 -9.68 -29.00
C ILE A 29 20.60 -9.83 -27.70
N GLN A 30 19.65 -10.76 -27.67
CA GLN A 30 18.79 -11.10 -26.53
C GLN A 30 19.20 -12.44 -25.93
N GLU A 31 18.70 -12.73 -24.72
CA GLU A 31 19.13 -13.86 -23.90
C GLU A 31 20.66 -14.07 -23.86
N SER A 32 21.37 -12.94 -23.84
CA SER A 32 22.79 -12.88 -24.06
C SER A 32 23.58 -13.24 -22.81
N ASN A 33 24.83 -13.66 -23.03
CA ASN A 33 25.82 -13.82 -21.98
C ASN A 33 26.96 -12.84 -22.24
N ASP A 34 27.20 -11.93 -21.31
CA ASP A 34 28.15 -10.84 -21.46
C ASP A 34 29.54 -11.31 -21.92
N ALA A 35 30.04 -12.42 -21.36
CA ALA A 35 31.35 -12.95 -21.71
C ALA A 35 31.38 -13.49 -23.15
N ILE A 36 30.34 -14.22 -23.57
CA ILE A 36 30.23 -14.77 -24.92
C ILE A 36 30.13 -13.63 -25.95
N VAL A 37 29.27 -12.65 -25.69
CA VAL A 37 29.08 -11.52 -26.62
C VAL A 37 30.33 -10.67 -26.71
N THR A 38 30.99 -10.38 -25.58
CA THR A 38 32.25 -9.62 -25.56
C THR A 38 33.34 -10.35 -26.35
N GLN A 39 33.44 -11.67 -26.21
CA GLN A 39 34.41 -12.47 -26.95
C GLN A 39 34.13 -12.46 -28.46
N ALA A 40 32.87 -12.67 -28.87
CA ALA A 40 32.49 -12.61 -30.28
C ALA A 40 32.70 -11.21 -30.87
N ALA A 41 32.34 -10.15 -30.14
CA ALA A 41 32.56 -8.77 -30.56
C ALA A 41 34.06 -8.46 -30.78
N ALA A 42 34.91 -8.88 -29.84
CA ALA A 42 36.36 -8.72 -29.96
C ALA A 42 36.92 -9.45 -31.18
N ALA A 43 36.47 -10.68 -31.45
CA ALA A 43 36.89 -11.47 -32.62
C ALA A 43 36.46 -10.86 -33.96
N LEU A 44 35.35 -10.11 -33.96
CA LEU A 44 34.81 -9.44 -35.14
C LEU A 44 35.31 -7.99 -35.29
N GLY A 45 35.97 -7.43 -34.27
CA GLY A 45 36.37 -6.02 -34.24
C GLY A 45 35.21 -5.05 -34.00
N TYR A 46 34.17 -5.48 -33.27
CA TYR A 46 33.00 -4.67 -32.95
C TYR A 46 33.15 -4.04 -31.57
N ASN A 47 32.64 -2.82 -31.42
CA ASN A 47 32.34 -2.21 -30.13
C ASN A 47 31.21 -2.98 -29.45
N VAL A 48 31.21 -3.02 -28.12
CA VAL A 48 30.20 -3.71 -27.33
C VAL A 48 29.68 -2.81 -26.21
N SER A 49 28.36 -2.79 -26.03
CA SER A 49 27.70 -2.23 -24.86
C SER A 49 26.81 -3.28 -24.20
N ILE A 50 27.06 -3.50 -22.92
CA ILE A 50 26.34 -4.46 -22.08
C ILE A 50 25.43 -3.69 -21.12
N ARG A 51 24.17 -4.12 -21.01
CA ARG A 51 23.25 -3.65 -19.96
C ARG A 51 23.34 -4.61 -18.77
N THR A 52 24.20 -4.27 -17.80
CA THR A 52 24.49 -5.09 -16.63
C THR A 52 23.23 -5.52 -15.88
N GLY A 53 23.12 -6.82 -15.57
CA GLY A 53 21.95 -7.38 -14.88
C GLY A 53 20.73 -7.57 -15.78
N SER A 54 20.87 -7.34 -17.09
CA SER A 54 19.92 -7.78 -18.12
C SER A 54 20.55 -8.86 -18.98
N ASP A 55 19.76 -9.42 -19.89
CA ASP A 55 20.19 -10.38 -20.89
C ASP A 55 20.26 -9.77 -22.29
N ARG A 56 20.42 -8.45 -22.38
CA ARG A 56 20.51 -7.72 -23.65
C ARG A 56 21.88 -7.09 -23.83
N SER A 57 22.41 -7.28 -25.02
CA SER A 57 23.68 -6.71 -25.46
C SER A 57 23.52 -6.03 -26.81
N LEU A 58 24.32 -5.01 -27.07
CA LEU A 58 24.42 -4.39 -28.39
C LEU A 58 25.88 -4.36 -28.82
N ILE A 59 26.14 -4.78 -30.05
CA ILE A 59 27.46 -4.67 -30.68
C ILE A 59 27.37 -3.83 -31.95
N SER A 60 28.43 -3.12 -32.29
CA SER A 60 28.47 -2.31 -33.51
C SER A 60 29.89 -2.17 -34.08
N LYS A 61 30.01 -2.15 -35.41
CA LYS A 61 31.26 -1.72 -36.08
C LYS A 61 31.62 -0.26 -35.77
N TYR A 62 30.61 0.56 -35.46
CA TYR A 62 30.74 1.97 -35.14
C TYR A 62 30.81 2.22 -33.62
N PRO A 63 31.36 3.36 -33.17
CA PRO A 63 31.34 3.73 -31.75
C PRO A 63 29.91 3.75 -31.18
N ILE A 64 29.76 3.17 -29.99
CA ILE A 64 28.50 3.15 -29.24
C ILE A 64 28.59 4.24 -28.15
N LEU A 65 27.66 5.18 -28.17
CA LEU A 65 27.54 6.21 -27.16
C LEU A 65 26.41 5.84 -26.19
N ASP A 66 26.79 5.47 -24.96
CA ASP A 66 25.86 5.16 -23.86
C ASP A 66 25.25 6.46 -23.30
N VAL A 67 24.30 7.04 -24.04
CA VAL A 67 23.68 8.33 -23.67
C VAL A 67 22.45 8.19 -22.77
N ASP A 68 21.85 7.01 -22.70
CA ASP A 68 20.70 6.72 -21.86
C ASP A 68 21.11 5.85 -20.67
N LYS A 69 20.89 6.36 -19.45
CA LYS A 69 21.27 5.66 -18.21
C LYS A 69 20.61 4.28 -18.08
N ASP A 70 19.41 4.14 -18.62
CA ASP A 70 18.61 2.92 -18.56
C ASP A 70 18.92 1.98 -19.72
N LYS A 71 19.74 2.41 -20.70
CA LYS A 71 20.10 1.65 -21.90
C LYS A 71 18.87 1.12 -22.65
N ASP A 72 17.86 1.96 -22.79
CA ASP A 72 16.68 1.68 -23.63
C ASP A 72 16.95 2.01 -25.10
N TYR A 73 17.91 2.91 -25.37
CA TYR A 73 18.50 3.14 -26.68
C TYR A 73 19.97 3.56 -26.55
N TYR A 74 20.68 3.43 -27.66
CA TYR A 74 22.06 3.85 -27.82
C TYR A 74 22.15 4.78 -29.01
N LEU A 75 23.09 5.74 -28.98
CA LEU A 75 23.49 6.42 -30.21
C LEU A 75 24.66 5.66 -30.82
N ILE A 76 24.58 5.40 -32.12
CA ILE A 76 25.62 4.75 -32.90
C ILE A 76 26.22 5.81 -33.82
N GLU A 77 27.46 6.21 -33.56
CA GLU A 77 28.14 7.27 -34.29
C GLU A 77 28.67 6.74 -35.64
N VAL A 78 27.82 6.80 -36.65
CA VAL A 78 28.11 6.27 -37.99
C VAL A 78 28.99 7.21 -38.83
N ASP A 79 28.99 8.52 -38.52
CA ASP A 79 29.92 9.52 -39.04
C ASP A 79 30.38 10.42 -37.89
N PRO A 80 31.55 11.08 -37.95
CA PRO A 80 32.01 11.98 -36.89
C PRO A 80 30.94 13.03 -36.50
N GLY A 81 30.52 12.99 -35.24
CA GLY A 81 29.49 13.85 -34.66
C GLY A 81 28.04 13.49 -35.04
N ARG A 82 27.80 12.53 -35.94
CA ARG A 82 26.47 12.16 -36.43
C ARG A 82 26.12 10.72 -36.09
N ALA A 83 24.91 10.52 -35.58
CA ALA A 83 24.46 9.23 -35.12
C ALA A 83 23.13 8.78 -35.75
N VAL A 84 22.83 7.52 -35.52
CA VAL A 84 21.48 6.94 -35.52
C VAL A 84 21.17 6.44 -34.11
N ALA A 85 19.90 6.27 -33.74
CA ALA A 85 19.54 5.64 -32.47
C ALA A 85 19.11 4.19 -32.67
N VAL A 86 19.54 3.30 -31.78
CA VAL A 86 19.16 1.88 -31.81
C VAL A 86 18.70 1.45 -30.42
N GLY A 87 17.46 0.98 -30.31
CA GLY A 87 16.93 0.29 -29.14
C GLY A 87 17.02 -1.22 -29.29
N ASN A 88 17.20 -1.92 -28.17
CA ASN A 88 17.22 -3.38 -28.11
C ASN A 88 16.29 -3.86 -26.98
N VAL A 89 15.23 -4.59 -27.32
CA VAL A 89 14.24 -5.12 -26.37
C VAL A 89 14.30 -6.64 -26.27
N HIS A 90 13.87 -7.13 -25.12
CA HIS A 90 13.61 -8.53 -24.85
C HIS A 90 12.45 -8.53 -23.86
N LEU A 91 11.24 -8.68 -24.40
CA LEU A 91 10.02 -8.60 -23.60
C LEU A 91 9.77 -9.94 -22.90
N ASN A 92 9.03 -9.91 -21.80
CA ASN A 92 8.79 -11.10 -21.00
C ASN A 92 8.09 -12.23 -21.80
N SER A 93 8.59 -13.45 -21.74
CA SER A 93 8.01 -14.58 -22.49
C SER A 93 6.75 -15.21 -21.87
N LYS A 94 6.32 -14.74 -20.68
CA LYS A 94 5.21 -15.37 -19.93
C LYS A 94 4.22 -14.38 -19.32
N PRO A 95 2.91 -14.63 -19.45
CA PRO A 95 2.28 -15.68 -20.26
C PRO A 95 2.46 -15.40 -21.76
N TYR A 96 2.67 -16.44 -22.58
CA TYR A 96 2.69 -16.29 -24.03
C TYR A 96 1.25 -16.30 -24.57
N SER A 97 0.72 -15.11 -24.84
CA SER A 97 -0.69 -14.88 -25.16
C SER A 97 -1.28 -15.72 -26.31
N PRO A 98 -0.52 -16.05 -27.38
CA PRO A 98 -1.02 -16.98 -28.39
C PRO A 98 -1.40 -18.38 -27.86
N TYR A 99 -0.70 -18.89 -26.85
CA TYR A 99 -1.11 -20.14 -26.19
C TYR A 99 -2.39 -19.98 -25.39
N SER A 100 -2.60 -18.83 -24.75
CA SER A 100 -3.87 -18.53 -24.07
C SER A 100 -5.04 -18.58 -25.05
N ILE A 101 -4.88 -18.07 -26.28
CA ILE A 101 -5.89 -18.18 -27.35
C ILE A 101 -6.11 -19.64 -27.75
N ALA A 102 -5.04 -20.41 -27.93
CA ALA A 102 -5.12 -21.85 -28.24
C ALA A 102 -5.87 -22.64 -27.14
N ASP A 103 -5.75 -22.21 -25.88
CA ASP A 103 -6.43 -22.77 -24.72
C ASP A 103 -7.85 -22.21 -24.49
N GLY A 104 -8.34 -21.34 -25.38
CA GLY A 104 -9.73 -20.87 -25.41
C GLY A 104 -9.97 -19.49 -24.79
N ALA A 105 -8.92 -18.74 -24.44
CA ALA A 105 -9.07 -17.35 -24.02
C ALA A 105 -9.68 -16.50 -25.14
N THR A 106 -10.40 -15.45 -24.76
CA THR A 106 -10.98 -14.51 -25.72
C THR A 106 -9.93 -13.52 -26.20
N VAL A 107 -10.09 -12.98 -27.42
CA VAL A 107 -9.22 -11.91 -27.93
C VAL A 107 -9.22 -10.71 -26.99
N GLN A 108 -10.37 -10.37 -26.39
CA GLN A 108 -10.49 -9.25 -25.47
C GLN A 108 -9.69 -9.46 -24.17
N SER A 109 -9.72 -10.66 -23.58
CA SER A 109 -8.94 -10.96 -22.37
C SER A 109 -7.44 -10.92 -22.66
N VAL A 110 -7.02 -11.45 -23.81
CA VAL A 110 -5.62 -11.39 -24.24
C VAL A 110 -5.15 -9.95 -24.46
N ILE A 111 -5.95 -9.12 -25.14
CA ILE A 111 -5.62 -7.69 -25.29
C ILE A 111 -5.52 -7.00 -23.92
N ALA A 112 -6.36 -7.35 -22.95
CA ALA A 112 -6.26 -6.81 -21.60
C ALA A 112 -4.95 -7.22 -20.91
N ASP A 113 -4.55 -8.49 -21.02
CA ASP A 113 -3.29 -8.99 -20.48
C ASP A 113 -2.07 -8.34 -21.14
N GLU A 114 -2.09 -8.19 -22.47
CA GLU A 114 -1.04 -7.50 -23.24
C GLU A 114 -0.88 -6.03 -22.83
N ASN A 115 -2.00 -5.34 -22.58
CA ASN A 115 -1.99 -3.97 -22.09
C ASN A 115 -1.44 -3.86 -20.66
N ALA A 116 -1.65 -4.88 -19.81
CA ALA A 116 -1.14 -4.91 -18.45
C ALA A 116 0.33 -5.36 -18.34
N GLY A 117 0.83 -6.09 -19.35
CA GLY A 117 2.21 -6.60 -19.42
C GLY A 117 3.09 -5.84 -20.40
N HIS A 118 3.17 -6.31 -21.64
CA HIS A 118 4.14 -5.85 -22.64
C HIS A 118 4.02 -4.36 -23.00
N MET A 119 2.82 -3.79 -22.97
CA MET A 119 2.64 -2.35 -23.19
C MET A 119 3.33 -1.51 -22.09
N VAL A 120 3.41 -2.03 -20.86
CA VAL A 120 4.12 -1.38 -19.75
C VAL A 120 5.63 -1.50 -19.93
N GLU A 121 6.12 -2.66 -20.37
CA GLU A 121 7.54 -2.88 -20.68
C GLU A 121 8.02 -1.97 -21.83
N MET A 122 7.14 -1.72 -22.79
CA MET A 122 7.41 -0.88 -23.97
C MET A 122 7.25 0.62 -23.74
N ARG A 123 6.83 1.06 -22.55
CA ARG A 123 6.59 2.50 -22.25
C ARG A 123 7.79 3.38 -22.58
N ASN A 124 9.00 2.96 -22.21
CA ASN A 124 10.20 3.74 -22.46
C ASN A 124 10.56 3.78 -23.96
N PRO A 125 10.67 2.66 -24.68
CA PRO A 125 10.85 2.68 -26.14
C PRO A 125 9.82 3.52 -26.88
N PHE A 126 8.53 3.45 -26.50
CA PHE A 126 7.46 4.25 -27.12
C PHE A 126 7.64 5.76 -26.95
N GLY A 127 8.22 6.21 -25.84
CA GLY A 127 8.48 7.64 -25.61
C GLY A 127 9.81 8.12 -26.16
N LYS A 128 10.87 7.30 -26.08
CA LYS A 128 12.24 7.73 -26.38
C LYS A 128 12.55 7.71 -27.88
N LEU A 129 12.33 6.59 -28.56
CA LEU A 129 12.75 6.46 -29.96
C LEU A 129 11.92 7.34 -30.91
N PRO A 130 10.57 7.37 -30.83
CA PRO A 130 9.78 8.29 -31.65
C PRO A 130 10.11 9.77 -31.40
N ALA A 131 10.40 10.18 -30.15
CA ALA A 131 10.80 11.57 -29.86
C ALA A 131 12.14 11.95 -30.52
N LEU A 132 13.06 10.99 -30.70
CA LEU A 132 14.28 11.19 -31.49
C LEU A 132 13.98 11.19 -33.00
N ALA A 133 13.03 10.38 -33.45
CA ALA A 133 12.58 10.34 -34.84
C ALA A 133 11.93 11.65 -35.29
N GLU A 134 11.10 12.26 -34.44
CA GLU A 134 10.48 13.58 -34.65
C GLU A 134 11.53 14.69 -34.76
N GLN A 135 12.64 14.52 -34.05
CA GLN A 135 13.83 15.35 -34.17
C GLN A 135 14.65 15.04 -35.44
N GLY A 136 14.16 14.21 -36.37
CA GLY A 136 14.84 13.88 -37.62
C GLY A 136 16.08 13.00 -37.45
N LEU A 137 16.20 12.26 -36.34
CA LEU A 137 17.22 11.22 -36.18
C LEU A 137 16.67 9.90 -36.76
N PRO A 138 17.42 9.16 -37.61
CA PRO A 138 17.05 7.79 -37.94
C PRO A 138 17.06 6.94 -36.67
N VAL A 139 15.96 6.25 -36.39
CA VAL A 139 15.84 5.40 -35.20
C VAL A 139 15.47 3.97 -35.57
N PHE A 140 15.98 3.03 -34.79
CA PHE A 140 15.75 1.61 -34.96
C PHE A 140 15.36 0.98 -33.63
N LEU A 141 14.47 0.01 -33.67
CA LEU A 141 14.13 -0.82 -32.53
C LEU A 141 14.17 -2.27 -32.96
N THR A 142 15.04 -3.06 -32.34
CA THR A 142 15.15 -4.50 -32.60
C THR A 142 14.98 -5.30 -31.33
N GLY A 143 14.64 -6.58 -31.46
CA GLY A 143 14.60 -7.49 -30.33
C GLY A 143 13.65 -8.65 -30.51
N ASP A 144 13.61 -9.47 -29.46
CA ASP A 144 12.56 -10.45 -29.24
C ASP A 144 11.44 -9.77 -28.43
N PHE A 145 10.29 -9.62 -29.05
CA PHE A 145 9.14 -8.97 -28.45
C PHE A 145 8.24 -9.94 -27.71
N ASN A 146 8.44 -11.26 -27.82
CA ASN A 146 7.56 -12.28 -27.23
C ASN A 146 6.05 -12.06 -27.49
N VAL A 147 5.71 -11.27 -28.52
CA VAL A 147 4.35 -10.90 -28.90
C VAL A 147 4.26 -10.84 -30.44
N PRO A 148 3.23 -11.44 -31.05
CA PRO A 148 3.05 -11.36 -32.50
C PRO A 148 2.61 -9.97 -32.97
N SER A 149 2.57 -9.78 -34.29
CA SER A 149 2.17 -8.51 -34.89
C SER A 149 0.72 -8.54 -35.36
N HIS A 150 0.04 -7.40 -35.24
CA HIS A 150 -1.27 -7.17 -35.86
C HIS A 150 -1.21 -7.30 -37.39
N LEU A 151 -0.02 -7.15 -37.98
CA LEU A 151 0.24 -7.37 -39.40
C LEU A 151 0.37 -8.85 -39.77
N ASP A 152 0.52 -9.74 -38.79
CA ASP A 152 0.66 -11.19 -39.01
C ASP A 152 -0.63 -11.94 -38.67
N TRP A 153 -1.36 -11.50 -37.64
CA TRP A 153 -2.63 -12.10 -37.18
C TRP A 153 -3.84 -11.45 -37.84
N THR A 154 -3.93 -11.66 -39.16
CA THR A 154 -4.90 -11.02 -40.06
C THR A 154 -5.97 -11.99 -40.53
N GLU A 155 -6.99 -11.47 -41.22
CA GLU A 155 -8.02 -12.29 -41.85
C GLU A 155 -7.43 -13.30 -42.84
N ALA A 156 -6.35 -12.94 -43.56
CA ALA A 156 -5.68 -13.80 -44.53
C ALA A 156 -4.91 -14.98 -43.90
N THR A 157 -4.60 -14.88 -42.61
CA THR A 157 -3.78 -15.87 -41.88
C THR A 157 -4.50 -16.52 -40.71
N LYS A 158 -5.76 -16.14 -40.43
CA LYS A 158 -6.53 -16.60 -39.26
C LYS A 158 -6.62 -18.12 -39.15
N ASP A 159 -6.58 -18.86 -40.26
CA ASP A 159 -6.62 -20.34 -40.25
C ASP A 159 -5.37 -20.95 -39.61
N ARG A 160 -4.23 -20.24 -39.64
CA ARG A 160 -3.02 -20.59 -38.85
C ARG A 160 -3.21 -20.28 -37.37
N TYR A 161 -4.01 -19.28 -37.04
CA TYR A 161 -4.15 -18.69 -35.71
C TYR A 161 -5.53 -18.95 -35.11
N PHE A 162 -5.97 -20.22 -35.16
CA PHE A 162 -7.19 -20.69 -34.48
C PHE A 162 -8.49 -19.98 -34.90
N GLY A 163 -8.54 -19.50 -36.15
CA GLY A 163 -9.66 -18.74 -36.69
C GLY A 163 -9.79 -17.35 -36.05
N LYS A 164 -8.72 -16.81 -35.47
CA LYS A 164 -8.70 -15.50 -34.80
C LYS A 164 -7.86 -14.48 -35.55
N THR A 165 -8.29 -13.24 -35.45
CA THR A 165 -7.51 -12.04 -35.77
C THR A 165 -7.28 -11.27 -34.48
N VAL A 166 -6.10 -10.65 -34.34
CA VAL A 166 -5.74 -9.92 -33.12
C VAL A 166 -4.97 -8.67 -33.50
N GLU A 167 -5.49 -7.52 -33.11
CA GLU A 167 -4.74 -6.25 -33.16
C GLU A 167 -3.79 -6.18 -31.95
N TRP A 168 -2.65 -6.87 -32.06
CA TRP A 168 -1.66 -6.92 -30.99
C TRP A 168 -1.20 -5.51 -30.56
N PRO A 169 -1.41 -5.12 -29.28
CA PRO A 169 -1.25 -3.73 -28.85
C PRO A 169 0.13 -3.12 -29.13
N VAL A 170 1.21 -3.88 -28.92
CA VAL A 170 2.58 -3.39 -29.08
C VAL A 170 2.87 -3.00 -30.52
N SER A 171 2.66 -3.93 -31.46
CA SER A 171 2.89 -3.69 -32.88
C SER A 171 1.96 -2.60 -33.43
N LYS A 172 0.70 -2.56 -32.98
CA LYS A 172 -0.25 -1.52 -33.40
C LYS A 172 0.17 -0.14 -32.91
N LYS A 173 0.68 -0.04 -31.68
CA LYS A 173 1.18 1.22 -31.13
C LYS A 173 2.43 1.68 -31.85
N LEU A 174 3.35 0.79 -32.22
CA LEU A 174 4.53 1.13 -33.02
C LEU A 174 4.15 1.70 -34.39
N GLU A 175 3.20 1.07 -35.09
CA GLU A 175 2.66 1.60 -36.36
C GLU A 175 2.13 3.03 -36.19
N GLN A 176 1.31 3.27 -35.15
CA GLN A 176 0.75 4.59 -34.85
C GLN A 176 1.82 5.64 -34.52
N LEU A 177 2.95 5.23 -33.96
CA LEU A 177 4.10 6.09 -33.65
C LEU A 177 5.01 6.31 -34.88
N GLY A 178 4.63 5.81 -36.06
CA GLY A 178 5.41 5.93 -37.29
C GLY A 178 6.64 5.02 -37.32
N MET A 179 6.69 3.99 -36.47
CA MET A 179 7.72 2.97 -36.50
C MET A 179 7.29 1.87 -37.47
N ILE A 180 8.05 1.70 -38.55
CA ILE A 180 7.74 0.81 -39.67
C ILE A 180 8.41 -0.54 -39.45
N ASP A 181 7.62 -1.62 -39.46
CA ASP A 181 8.11 -3.01 -39.47
C ASP A 181 8.88 -3.29 -40.77
N SER A 182 10.19 -3.50 -40.68
CA SER A 182 11.05 -3.64 -41.87
C SER A 182 10.71 -4.87 -42.71
N TYR A 183 10.36 -5.99 -42.07
CA TYR A 183 10.04 -7.22 -42.78
C TYR A 183 8.73 -7.07 -43.54
N ARG A 184 7.69 -6.49 -42.92
CA ARG A 184 6.40 -6.24 -43.58
C ARG A 184 6.45 -5.11 -44.61
N ALA A 185 7.39 -4.18 -44.50
CA ALA A 185 7.64 -3.19 -45.56
C ALA A 185 8.14 -3.84 -46.86
N ILE A 186 8.92 -4.93 -46.78
CA ILE A 186 9.43 -5.66 -47.95
C ILE A 186 8.45 -6.77 -48.38
N TYR A 187 7.86 -7.47 -47.41
CA TYR A 187 6.95 -8.59 -47.62
C TYR A 187 5.57 -8.30 -47.01
N PRO A 188 4.72 -7.49 -47.67
CA PRO A 188 3.47 -7.02 -47.09
C PRO A 188 2.40 -8.12 -46.93
N ASP A 189 2.51 -9.24 -47.65
CA ASP A 189 1.56 -10.36 -47.56
C ASP A 189 2.03 -11.42 -46.53
N PRO A 190 1.38 -11.53 -45.35
CA PRO A 190 1.74 -12.49 -44.31
C PRO A 190 1.34 -13.93 -44.62
N ALA A 191 0.43 -14.16 -45.58
CA ALA A 191 0.07 -15.50 -46.01
C ALA A 191 1.14 -16.07 -46.97
N ALA A 192 1.62 -15.24 -47.91
CA ALA A 192 2.68 -15.61 -48.84
C ALA A 192 4.05 -15.72 -48.17
N MET A 193 4.41 -14.72 -47.37
CA MET A 193 5.72 -14.63 -46.71
C MET A 193 5.51 -14.48 -45.20
N PRO A 194 5.30 -15.58 -44.46
CA PRO A 194 4.91 -15.52 -43.05
C PRO A 194 6.03 -15.01 -42.13
N GLY A 195 7.30 -15.19 -42.51
CA GLY A 195 8.43 -14.65 -41.78
C GLY A 195 8.56 -15.18 -40.35
N ILE A 196 8.20 -16.44 -40.13
CA ILE A 196 8.23 -17.06 -38.79
C ILE A 196 9.64 -16.94 -38.20
N THR A 197 9.76 -16.42 -36.99
CA THR A 197 11.04 -16.33 -36.28
C THR A 197 11.11 -17.30 -35.12
N TRP A 198 9.98 -17.69 -34.53
CA TRP A 198 9.89 -18.66 -33.44
C TRP A 198 8.73 -19.65 -33.62
N ALA A 199 8.84 -20.94 -33.30
CA ALA A 199 10.00 -21.65 -32.74
C ALA A 199 10.75 -22.51 -33.78
N VAL A 200 12.07 -22.69 -33.60
CA VAL A 200 12.99 -23.25 -34.62
C VAL A 200 13.74 -24.52 -34.17
N GLU A 201 13.64 -25.00 -32.92
CA GLU A 201 14.39 -26.21 -32.51
C GLU A 201 13.55 -27.52 -32.54
N GLY A 202 13.94 -28.51 -33.39
CA GLY A 202 13.49 -29.93 -33.29
C GLY A 202 12.07 -30.28 -33.78
N THR A 203 11.56 -29.63 -34.83
CA THR A 203 10.13 -29.47 -35.16
C THR A 203 9.34 -30.72 -35.59
N GLU A 204 8.99 -31.62 -34.67
CA GLU A 204 7.91 -32.60 -34.87
C GLU A 204 6.56 -31.87 -35.10
N TRP A 205 6.25 -31.71 -36.38
CA TRP A 205 5.17 -30.94 -36.98
C TRP A 205 3.81 -31.10 -36.27
N ARG A 206 3.28 -29.96 -35.79
CA ARG A 206 1.96 -29.76 -35.14
C ARG A 206 1.68 -30.66 -33.93
N LYS A 207 2.22 -30.28 -32.76
CA LYS A 207 1.40 -30.44 -31.54
C LYS A 207 0.14 -29.57 -31.73
N PRO A 208 -1.08 -30.07 -31.45
CA PRO A 208 -2.32 -29.33 -31.71
C PRO A 208 -2.44 -27.94 -31.06
N LYS A 209 -1.52 -27.57 -30.17
CA LYS A 209 -1.50 -26.31 -29.43
C LYS A 209 -0.22 -25.48 -29.63
N GLU A 210 0.72 -25.94 -30.45
CA GLU A 210 1.95 -25.18 -30.73
C GLU A 210 1.64 -24.01 -31.66
N VAL A 211 2.22 -22.84 -31.39
CA VAL A 211 2.05 -21.64 -32.22
C VAL A 211 3.40 -21.22 -32.76
N TYR A 212 3.45 -20.96 -34.05
CA TYR A 212 4.64 -20.48 -34.74
C TYR A 212 4.37 -19.06 -35.21
N ASP A 213 5.13 -18.13 -34.66
CA ASP A 213 4.93 -16.71 -34.81
C ASP A 213 6.22 -16.01 -35.29
N ARG A 214 6.01 -14.86 -35.89
CA ARG A 214 7.05 -13.85 -36.00
C ARG A 214 6.95 -13.00 -34.74
N ILE A 215 7.98 -13.02 -33.92
CA ILE A 215 8.08 -12.26 -32.66
C ILE A 215 9.39 -11.49 -32.52
N ASP A 216 10.31 -11.70 -33.47
CA ASP A 216 11.56 -10.97 -33.56
C ASP A 216 11.44 -9.93 -34.69
N TYR A 217 11.75 -8.68 -34.39
CA TYR A 217 11.49 -7.57 -35.32
C TYR A 217 12.68 -6.63 -35.45
N VAL A 218 12.69 -5.89 -36.56
CA VAL A 218 13.43 -4.65 -36.74
C VAL A 218 12.45 -3.58 -37.19
N TYR A 219 12.18 -2.61 -36.34
CA TYR A 219 11.39 -1.43 -36.66
C TYR A 219 12.29 -0.24 -36.98
N ALA A 220 11.88 0.61 -37.92
CA ALA A 220 12.58 1.83 -38.29
C ALA A 220 11.66 3.05 -38.25
N GLY A 221 12.17 4.19 -37.78
CA GLY A 221 11.46 5.47 -37.77
C GLY A 221 12.38 6.63 -38.15
N GLY A 222 11.79 7.82 -38.34
CA GLY A 222 12.53 9.01 -38.75
C GLY A 222 13.02 8.90 -40.21
N PRO A 223 14.11 9.59 -40.60
CA PRO A 223 14.64 9.55 -41.97
C PRO A 223 15.47 8.26 -42.23
N ALA A 224 14.78 7.12 -42.13
CA ALA A 224 15.27 5.80 -42.51
C ALA A 224 14.32 5.15 -43.53
N THR A 225 14.88 4.48 -44.54
CA THR A 225 14.10 3.73 -45.54
C THR A 225 14.60 2.29 -45.61
N THR A 226 13.71 1.33 -45.40
CA THR A 226 14.00 -0.09 -45.55
C THR A 226 14.30 -0.41 -47.00
N LEU A 227 15.47 -1.01 -47.26
CA LEU A 227 15.87 -1.48 -48.58
C LEU A 227 15.71 -2.99 -48.70
N GLU A 228 15.95 -3.72 -47.62
CA GLU A 228 15.91 -5.18 -47.59
C GLU A 228 15.62 -5.66 -46.16
N SER A 229 14.98 -6.82 -46.04
CA SER A 229 14.85 -7.56 -44.79
C SER A 229 14.90 -9.05 -45.06
N LYS A 230 15.66 -9.80 -44.26
CA LYS A 230 15.90 -11.24 -44.42
C LYS A 230 15.88 -11.96 -43.09
N LEU A 231 15.56 -13.24 -43.13
CA LEU A 231 15.72 -14.19 -42.04
C LEU A 231 16.99 -15.01 -42.21
N ILE A 232 17.76 -15.13 -41.15
CA ILE A 232 18.90 -16.05 -41.06
C ILE A 232 18.52 -17.17 -40.11
N GLY A 233 18.65 -18.40 -40.57
CA GLY A 233 18.10 -19.55 -39.86
C GLY A 233 18.74 -20.86 -40.27
N GLU A 234 18.11 -21.91 -39.80
CA GLU A 234 18.43 -23.29 -40.10
C GLU A 234 18.18 -23.63 -41.57
N LYS A 235 19.03 -24.50 -42.11
CA LYS A 235 18.87 -25.06 -43.45
C LYS A 235 17.84 -26.18 -43.52
N GLU A 236 17.84 -27.05 -42.51
CA GLU A 236 16.98 -28.23 -42.47
C GLU A 236 15.99 -28.12 -41.31
N VAL A 237 14.72 -28.41 -41.62
CA VAL A 237 13.61 -28.45 -40.66
C VAL A 237 13.19 -29.90 -40.53
N ASN A 238 13.40 -30.52 -39.37
CA ASN A 238 12.97 -31.91 -39.16
C ASN A 238 11.45 -32.01 -39.27
N GLY A 239 10.92 -32.86 -40.15
CA GLY A 239 9.49 -33.17 -40.24
C GLY A 239 8.57 -32.08 -40.80
N GLY A 240 9.08 -30.94 -41.26
CA GLY A 240 8.28 -29.81 -41.76
C GLY A 240 8.62 -29.41 -43.21
N PRO A 241 7.74 -28.67 -43.92
CA PRO A 241 8.09 -28.10 -45.22
C PRO A 241 9.13 -26.97 -45.04
N THR A 242 10.01 -26.85 -46.03
CA THR A 242 11.08 -25.86 -46.29
C THR A 242 11.31 -24.77 -45.23
N SER A 243 12.57 -24.61 -44.80
CA SER A 243 13.01 -23.48 -43.95
C SER A 243 12.49 -22.13 -44.46
N TYR A 244 12.01 -21.29 -43.54
CA TYR A 244 11.62 -19.90 -43.82
C TYR A 244 12.80 -18.93 -43.85
N ALA A 245 14.03 -19.42 -43.63
CA ALA A 245 15.21 -18.59 -43.68
C ALA A 245 15.63 -18.30 -45.13
N ASP A 246 15.87 -17.01 -45.41
CA ASP A 246 16.48 -16.55 -46.66
C ASP A 246 17.96 -16.91 -46.72
N VAL A 247 18.64 -16.86 -45.57
CA VAL A 247 20.04 -17.24 -45.42
C VAL A 247 20.13 -18.43 -44.48
N GLN A 248 20.49 -19.58 -45.04
CA GLN A 248 20.45 -20.86 -44.36
C GLN A 248 21.84 -21.28 -43.88
N LEU A 249 21.93 -21.69 -42.61
CA LEU A 249 23.15 -22.20 -41.99
C LEU A 249 23.03 -23.70 -41.76
N ASP A 250 24.10 -24.46 -42.07
CA ASP A 250 24.15 -25.91 -41.86
C ASP A 250 24.05 -26.29 -40.37
N SER A 251 24.56 -25.42 -39.48
CA SER A 251 24.41 -25.58 -38.03
C SER A 251 23.76 -24.33 -37.46
N TYR A 252 22.53 -24.49 -36.98
CA TYR A 252 21.75 -23.44 -36.34
C TYR A 252 21.42 -23.85 -34.90
N LEU A 253 21.83 -23.02 -33.93
CA LEU A 253 21.75 -23.33 -32.50
C LEU A 253 20.51 -22.75 -31.79
N PRO A 254 20.05 -21.53 -32.10
CA PRO A 254 18.90 -20.95 -31.43
C PRO A 254 17.57 -21.54 -31.91
N ASP A 255 16.57 -21.44 -31.04
CA ASP A 255 15.15 -21.64 -31.32
C ASP A 255 14.48 -20.42 -31.97
N HIS A 256 15.22 -19.33 -32.19
CA HIS A 256 14.80 -18.14 -32.93
C HIS A 256 15.62 -17.94 -34.22
N ARG A 257 14.98 -17.58 -35.33
CA ARG A 257 15.68 -17.06 -36.53
C ARG A 257 16.10 -15.61 -36.29
N ALA A 258 17.29 -15.24 -36.76
CA ALA A 258 17.73 -13.85 -36.71
C ALA A 258 17.08 -13.03 -37.83
N VAL A 259 16.70 -11.79 -37.53
CA VAL A 259 16.19 -10.83 -38.52
C VAL A 259 17.29 -9.83 -38.85
N VAL A 260 17.62 -9.69 -40.13
CA VAL A 260 18.56 -8.68 -40.63
C VAL A 260 17.86 -7.77 -41.62
N SER A 261 18.02 -6.46 -41.46
CA SER A 261 17.44 -5.47 -42.38
C SER A 261 18.47 -4.42 -42.75
N THR A 262 18.42 -3.99 -44.01
CA THR A 262 19.31 -2.97 -44.57
C THR A 262 18.53 -1.68 -44.79
N PHE A 263 19.10 -0.55 -44.38
CA PHE A 263 18.45 0.75 -44.46
C PHE A 263 19.30 1.78 -45.17
N LYS A 264 18.63 2.65 -45.93
CA LYS A 264 19.18 3.95 -46.30
C LYS A 264 18.85 4.95 -45.19
N VAL A 265 19.87 5.60 -44.64
CA VAL A 265 19.71 6.56 -43.52
C VAL A 265 20.34 7.90 -43.83
N LYS A 266 19.86 8.95 -43.17
CA LYS A 266 20.53 10.25 -43.08
C LYS A 266 20.88 10.56 -41.62
N PRO A 267 22.12 10.28 -41.16
CA PRO A 267 22.53 10.49 -39.78
C PRO A 267 22.46 11.97 -39.36
N ARG A 268 22.14 12.23 -38.08
CA ARG A 268 21.98 13.59 -37.53
C ARG A 268 23.04 13.88 -36.47
N LEU A 269 23.47 15.15 -36.39
CA LEU A 269 24.38 15.62 -35.37
C LEU A 269 23.78 15.38 -33.98
N TYR A 270 24.47 14.62 -33.12
CA TYR A 270 23.93 14.30 -31.79
C TYR A 270 24.05 15.46 -30.80
N ALA A 271 24.92 16.45 -31.08
CA ALA A 271 25.00 17.69 -30.30
C ALA A 271 23.72 18.54 -30.39
N ASP A 272 22.93 18.36 -31.45
CA ASP A 272 21.67 19.09 -31.69
C ASP A 272 20.45 18.34 -31.15
N LEU A 273 20.64 17.18 -30.52
CA LEU A 273 19.56 16.34 -30.00
C LEU A 273 19.19 16.76 -28.58
N ASN A 274 17.90 16.94 -28.35
CA ASN A 274 17.35 16.85 -27.02
C ASN A 274 17.14 15.37 -26.69
N LEU A 275 18.07 14.79 -25.93
CA LEU A 275 18.04 13.38 -25.57
C LEU A 275 16.86 13.10 -24.62
N PRO A 276 15.86 12.30 -25.03
CA PRO A 276 14.71 12.03 -24.18
C PRO A 276 15.12 11.17 -22.99
N SER A 277 14.69 11.59 -21.81
CA SER A 277 14.67 10.75 -20.62
C SER A 277 13.51 9.75 -20.69
N ALA A 278 13.48 8.76 -19.79
CA ALA A 278 12.30 7.93 -19.64
C ALA A 278 11.07 8.81 -19.40
N PRO A 279 9.94 8.55 -20.09
CA PRO A 279 8.68 9.19 -19.74
C PRO A 279 8.43 8.91 -18.27
N GLU A 280 8.13 9.95 -17.50
CA GLU A 280 7.50 9.74 -16.20
C GLU A 280 6.26 8.87 -16.45
N PRO A 281 6.07 7.76 -15.71
CA PRO A 281 4.89 6.94 -15.90
C PRO A 281 3.66 7.86 -15.82
N GLU A 282 2.73 7.77 -16.78
CA GLU A 282 1.49 8.54 -16.66
C GLU A 282 0.76 8.06 -15.41
N LEU A 283 0.80 8.90 -14.39
CA LEU A 283 0.23 8.61 -13.09
C LEU A 283 -1.28 8.73 -13.21
N THR A 284 -1.95 7.59 -13.28
CA THR A 284 -3.42 7.53 -13.37
C THR A 284 -4.08 7.52 -11.99
N SER A 285 -3.29 7.35 -10.93
CA SER A 285 -3.73 7.36 -9.53
C SER A 285 -3.40 8.66 -8.80
N THR A 286 -4.10 8.88 -7.69
CA THR A 286 -3.77 9.94 -6.73
C THR A 286 -3.55 9.37 -5.33
N LEU A 287 -2.77 10.08 -4.52
CA LEU A 287 -2.54 9.81 -3.09
C LEU A 287 -2.71 11.11 -2.31
N ASN A 288 -3.36 11.03 -1.14
CA ASN A 288 -3.51 12.18 -0.26
C ASN A 288 -3.68 11.78 1.22
N MET A 289 -3.25 12.64 2.14
CA MET A 289 -3.54 12.58 3.57
C MET A 289 -4.01 13.95 4.08
N ASP A 290 -4.78 13.97 5.17
CA ASP A 290 -5.18 15.24 5.82
C ASP A 290 -4.03 15.93 6.54
N LEU A 291 -3.03 15.17 6.97
CA LEU A 291 -1.92 15.65 7.79
C LEU A 291 -0.61 15.58 7.00
N THR A 292 0.12 16.69 6.98
CA THR A 292 1.50 16.77 6.47
C THR A 292 2.54 16.64 7.58
N THR A 293 2.13 16.68 8.85
CA THR A 293 2.94 16.33 10.03
C THR A 293 2.15 15.35 10.88
N VAL A 294 2.75 14.22 11.18
CA VAL A 294 2.13 13.09 11.88
C VAL A 294 2.95 12.79 13.14
N GLU A 295 2.28 12.65 14.27
CA GLU A 295 2.94 12.27 15.52
C GLU A 295 3.45 10.84 15.45
N ARG A 296 4.63 10.59 16.01
CA ARG A 296 5.24 9.26 16.01
C ARG A 296 4.30 8.24 16.68
N GLY A 297 4.02 7.14 15.98
CA GLY A 297 3.09 6.10 16.45
C GLY A 297 1.62 6.33 16.09
N GLN A 298 1.27 7.50 15.54
CA GLN A 298 -0.08 7.78 15.06
C GLN A 298 -0.38 6.99 13.78
N PRO A 299 -1.52 6.29 13.67
CA PRO A 299 -1.97 5.67 12.42
C PRO A 299 -2.12 6.68 11.27
N LEU A 300 -1.76 6.26 10.06
CA LEU A 300 -1.84 7.11 8.86
C LEU A 300 -3.05 6.72 8.03
N THR A 301 -4.00 7.64 7.87
CA THR A 301 -5.18 7.46 7.01
C THR A 301 -4.92 8.11 5.65
N ILE A 302 -4.95 7.30 4.60
CA ILE A 302 -4.52 7.65 3.25
C ILE A 302 -5.70 7.48 2.30
N ARG A 303 -6.00 8.52 1.53
CA ARG A 303 -6.98 8.47 0.44
C ARG A 303 -6.28 8.24 -0.88
N TYR A 304 -6.86 7.41 -1.74
CA TYR A 304 -6.31 7.08 -3.04
C TYR A 304 -7.40 6.91 -4.10
N THR A 305 -7.02 7.10 -5.36
CA THR A 305 -7.85 6.80 -6.54
C THR A 305 -7.06 6.06 -7.60
N GLY A 306 -7.74 5.42 -8.55
CA GLY A 306 -7.13 4.77 -9.71
C GLY A 306 -6.42 3.44 -9.42
N ALA A 307 -6.83 2.67 -8.41
CA ALA A 307 -6.30 1.30 -8.27
C ALA A 307 -6.74 0.44 -9.47
N GLN A 308 -5.82 -0.38 -9.96
CA GLN A 308 -5.99 -1.21 -11.15
C GLN A 308 -6.12 -2.70 -10.78
N SER A 309 -5.58 -3.11 -9.62
CA SER A 309 -5.54 -4.51 -9.19
C SER A 309 -5.69 -4.67 -7.68
N ALA A 310 -6.10 -5.87 -7.25
CA ALA A 310 -6.07 -6.30 -5.85
C ALA A 310 -4.68 -6.28 -5.22
N LYS A 311 -3.65 -6.35 -6.07
CA LYS A 311 -2.24 -6.40 -5.71
C LYS A 311 -1.55 -5.04 -5.75
N ASP A 312 -2.28 -3.96 -6.03
CA ASP A 312 -1.69 -2.63 -5.89
C ASP A 312 -1.61 -2.26 -4.41
N TRP A 313 -0.59 -1.52 -4.03
CA TRP A 313 -0.25 -1.29 -2.63
C TRP A 313 0.35 0.08 -2.39
N ILE A 314 0.21 0.57 -1.16
CA ILE A 314 0.75 1.86 -0.74
C ILE A 314 1.76 1.61 0.38
N GLY A 315 2.96 2.18 0.23
CA GLY A 315 4.06 2.02 1.17
C GLY A 315 4.62 3.34 1.70
N ILE A 316 5.11 3.32 2.94
CA ILE A 316 5.82 4.44 3.59
C ILE A 316 7.33 4.29 3.40
N TYR A 317 7.98 5.34 2.91
CA TYR A 317 9.43 5.41 2.71
C TYR A 317 9.98 6.71 3.28
N ARG A 318 11.26 6.71 3.70
CA ARG A 318 11.96 7.97 3.99
C ARG A 318 12.21 8.74 2.70
N ALA A 319 12.28 10.06 2.77
CA ALA A 319 12.57 10.92 1.63
C ALA A 319 13.85 10.55 0.86
N SER A 320 14.84 9.97 1.55
CA SER A 320 16.10 9.50 0.95
C SER A 320 16.03 8.09 0.33
N GLU A 321 14.94 7.36 0.51
CA GLU A 321 14.78 6.00 0.01
C GLU A 321 14.12 5.99 -1.38
N THR A 322 14.21 4.86 -2.08
CA THR A 322 13.55 4.67 -3.39
C THR A 322 12.89 3.29 -3.38
N PRO A 323 11.61 3.15 -3.78
CA PRO A 323 10.94 1.87 -3.78
C PRO A 323 11.59 0.96 -4.82
N LYS A 324 12.11 -0.19 -4.38
CA LYS A 324 12.67 -1.23 -5.24
C LYS A 324 12.83 -2.53 -4.46
N LYS A 325 13.00 -3.63 -5.18
CA LYS A 325 13.38 -4.91 -4.58
C LYS A 325 14.62 -4.75 -3.68
N GLY A 326 14.52 -5.16 -2.43
CA GLY A 326 15.57 -5.01 -1.41
C GLY A 326 15.52 -3.70 -0.60
N THR A 327 14.64 -2.75 -0.96
CA THR A 327 14.33 -1.57 -0.15
C THR A 327 12.89 -1.68 0.35
N ASN A 328 12.70 -2.37 1.47
CA ASN A 328 11.36 -2.62 2.00
C ASN A 328 10.71 -1.33 2.52
N ALA A 329 9.42 -1.13 2.26
CA ALA A 329 8.64 -0.08 2.90
C ALA A 329 8.67 -0.24 4.43
N TRP A 330 8.67 0.88 5.15
CA TRP A 330 8.60 0.88 6.61
C TRP A 330 7.32 0.21 7.10
N LYS A 331 6.20 0.63 6.51
CA LYS A 331 4.90 -0.01 6.61
C LYS A 331 4.18 0.10 5.27
N TRP A 332 3.30 -0.85 4.97
CA TRP A 332 2.53 -0.85 3.73
C TRP A 332 1.22 -1.61 3.87
N ALA A 333 0.30 -1.38 2.93
CA ALA A 333 -0.95 -2.14 2.81
C ALA A 333 -1.42 -2.23 1.34
N TYR A 334 -2.07 -3.33 0.98
CA TYR A 334 -2.77 -3.47 -0.31
C TYR A 334 -4.03 -2.60 -0.34
N VAL A 335 -4.38 -2.10 -1.52
CA VAL A 335 -5.66 -1.40 -1.78
C VAL A 335 -6.81 -2.38 -2.05
N ALA A 336 -6.52 -3.67 -2.15
CA ALA A 336 -7.47 -4.78 -2.26
C ALA A 336 -8.46 -4.64 -3.45
N GLY A 337 -8.04 -3.95 -4.52
CA GLY A 337 -8.76 -3.94 -5.79
C GLY A 337 -9.95 -2.99 -5.80
N ILE A 338 -10.04 -2.14 -4.77
CA ILE A 338 -11.02 -1.07 -4.69
C ILE A 338 -10.48 0.10 -5.53
N PRO A 339 -11.13 0.52 -6.63
CA PRO A 339 -10.57 1.52 -7.53
C PRO A 339 -10.27 2.87 -6.87
N SER A 340 -10.99 3.25 -5.82
CA SER A 340 -10.76 4.48 -5.06
C SER A 340 -11.29 4.31 -3.65
N GLY A 341 -10.56 4.81 -2.65
CA GLY A 341 -10.98 4.66 -1.27
C GLY A 341 -9.99 5.21 -0.27
N THR A 342 -10.10 4.69 0.95
CA THR A 342 -9.24 5.05 2.07
C THR A 342 -8.62 3.80 2.66
N ILE A 343 -7.31 3.82 2.88
CA ILE A 343 -6.60 2.83 3.70
C ILE A 343 -6.10 3.47 4.99
N THR A 344 -5.89 2.68 6.03
CA THR A 344 -5.19 3.11 7.24
C THR A 344 -4.01 2.21 7.48
N ILE A 345 -2.80 2.80 7.48
CA ILE A 345 -1.58 2.10 7.89
C ILE A 345 -1.46 2.19 9.41
N THR A 346 -1.34 1.02 10.06
CA THR A 346 -1.28 0.85 11.52
C THR A 346 -0.08 -0.03 11.91
N ASP A 347 0.11 -0.28 13.20
CA ASP A 347 1.11 -1.26 13.68
C ASP A 347 0.87 -2.68 13.13
N ALA A 348 -0.40 -3.03 12.85
CA ALA A 348 -0.77 -4.32 12.29
C ALA A 348 -0.47 -4.44 10.79
N SER A 349 -0.23 -3.32 10.11
CA SER A 349 0.17 -3.32 8.70
C SER A 349 1.54 -3.97 8.54
N GLU A 350 1.75 -4.65 7.41
CA GLU A 350 3.03 -5.28 7.09
C GLU A 350 4.14 -4.23 6.88
N GLY A 351 5.39 -4.65 6.98
CA GLY A 351 6.53 -3.74 6.88
C GLY A 351 7.84 -4.38 7.30
N ARG A 352 8.81 -3.54 7.67
CA ARG A 352 10.12 -3.99 8.16
C ARG A 352 9.97 -4.79 9.44
N LYS A 353 10.62 -5.95 9.51
CA LYS A 353 10.55 -6.83 10.70
C LYS A 353 11.36 -6.27 11.86
N GLU A 354 12.42 -5.54 11.54
CA GLU A 354 13.31 -4.87 12.48
C GLU A 354 12.67 -3.63 13.14
N TYR A 355 11.66 -3.03 12.50
CA TYR A 355 10.94 -1.84 12.98
C TYR A 355 9.42 -2.08 12.88
N PRO A 356 8.87 -2.96 13.73
CA PRO A 356 7.53 -3.49 13.55
C PRO A 356 6.41 -2.51 13.92
N ARG A 357 6.68 -1.32 14.46
CA ARG A 357 5.66 -0.36 14.91
C ARG A 357 5.85 1.01 14.29
N LEU A 358 4.77 1.78 14.20
CA LEU A 358 4.77 3.16 13.74
C LEU A 358 5.59 4.08 14.65
N GLN A 359 5.69 3.75 15.94
CA GLN A 359 6.57 4.45 16.87
C GLN A 359 8.07 4.25 16.60
N ASP A 360 8.43 3.28 15.75
CA ASP A 360 9.82 3.02 15.38
C ASP A 360 10.27 3.90 14.19
N LEU A 361 9.36 4.61 13.52
CA LEU A 361 9.70 5.62 12.52
C LEU A 361 10.33 6.82 13.24
N ALA A 362 11.64 7.00 13.11
CA ALA A 362 12.29 8.18 13.71
C ALA A 362 11.83 9.48 13.02
N PRO A 363 11.96 10.65 13.67
CA PRO A 363 11.48 11.91 13.13
C PRO A 363 12.23 12.27 11.85
N GLY A 364 11.55 12.96 10.95
CA GLY A 364 12.10 13.40 9.68
C GLY A 364 11.10 13.31 8.54
N ASP A 365 11.61 13.44 7.32
CA ASP A 365 10.80 13.50 6.10
C ASP A 365 10.53 12.10 5.52
N TYR A 366 9.27 11.86 5.20
CA TYR A 366 8.75 10.63 4.64
C TYR A 366 7.86 10.93 3.44
N TYR A 367 7.56 9.90 2.66
CA TYR A 367 6.54 9.96 1.64
C TYR A 367 5.76 8.65 1.51
N LEU A 368 4.58 8.76 0.90
CA LEU A 368 3.77 7.65 0.43
C LEU A 368 4.02 7.38 -1.05
N ALA A 369 4.18 6.11 -1.43
CA ALA A 369 4.20 5.67 -2.82
C ALA A 369 3.06 4.69 -3.09
N PHE A 370 2.36 4.88 -4.22
CA PHE A 370 1.34 3.95 -4.72
C PHE A 370 1.96 3.10 -5.81
N LEU A 371 2.06 1.80 -5.57
CA LEU A 371 2.82 0.85 -6.36
C LEU A 371 1.90 -0.23 -6.94
N LEU A 372 2.14 -0.63 -8.19
CA LEU A 372 1.26 -1.55 -8.92
C LEU A 372 1.64 -3.02 -8.77
N ASN A 373 0.65 -3.88 -8.65
CA ASN A 373 0.68 -5.33 -8.86
C ASN A 373 1.88 -6.07 -8.22
N ASP A 374 2.04 -5.98 -6.90
CA ASP A 374 3.19 -6.52 -6.13
C ASP A 374 4.57 -6.00 -6.58
N GLY A 375 4.60 -5.05 -7.52
CA GLY A 375 5.80 -4.44 -8.09
C GLY A 375 6.15 -3.12 -7.42
N TYR A 376 7.11 -2.41 -8.02
CA TYR A 376 7.61 -1.12 -7.54
C TYR A 376 7.37 0.01 -8.55
N THR A 377 6.47 -0.20 -9.51
CA THR A 377 6.06 0.83 -10.48
C THR A 377 5.10 1.79 -9.81
N GLU A 378 5.49 3.06 -9.68
CA GLU A 378 4.64 4.11 -9.11
C GLU A 378 3.51 4.52 -10.07
N ASN A 379 2.28 4.61 -9.56
CA ASN A 379 1.11 5.04 -10.34
C ASN A 379 0.47 6.34 -9.85
N ALA A 380 0.99 6.92 -8.76
CA ALA A 380 0.56 8.22 -8.23
C ALA A 380 1.76 9.10 -7.90
N LYS A 381 1.54 10.42 -7.86
CA LYS A 381 2.55 11.35 -7.32
C LYS A 381 2.75 11.03 -5.83
N ARG A 382 4.01 11.05 -5.39
CA ARG A 382 4.34 10.85 -3.97
C ARG A 382 3.72 11.95 -3.11
N PHE A 383 3.14 11.56 -1.98
CA PHE A 383 2.67 12.48 -0.96
C PHE A 383 3.70 12.57 0.16
N TYR A 384 4.30 13.74 0.35
CA TYR A 384 5.34 13.96 1.36
C TYR A 384 4.73 14.43 2.69
N PHE A 385 5.26 13.92 3.80
CA PHE A 385 4.85 14.28 5.15
C PHE A 385 6.02 14.10 6.14
N GLN A 386 5.88 14.66 7.33
CA GLN A 386 6.87 14.59 8.39
C GLN A 386 6.38 13.71 9.53
N ILE A 387 7.28 12.89 10.08
CA ILE A 387 7.09 12.28 11.39
C ILE A 387 7.73 13.19 12.44
N ALA A 388 6.98 13.55 13.47
CA ALA A 388 7.44 14.37 14.58
C ALA A 388 7.20 13.67 15.94
N ASP A 389 7.95 14.07 16.96
CA ASP A 389 7.71 13.61 18.32
C ASP A 389 6.52 14.31 18.96
N LYS A 390 5.80 13.59 19.83
CA LYS A 390 4.75 14.19 20.66
C LYS A 390 5.37 15.33 21.49
N PRO A 391 4.81 16.55 21.47
CA PRO A 391 5.29 17.64 22.31
C PRO A 391 5.23 17.25 23.78
N ALA A 392 6.35 17.38 24.50
CA ALA A 392 6.42 17.05 25.92
C ALA A 392 6.03 18.26 26.77
N VAL A 393 5.33 18.06 27.90
CA VAL A 393 5.07 19.16 28.85
C VAL A 393 6.40 19.66 29.42
N SER A 394 6.69 20.94 29.23
CA SER A 394 7.90 21.59 29.74
C SER A 394 7.66 22.23 31.10
N GLN A 395 6.50 22.87 31.29
CA GLN A 395 6.10 23.62 32.48
C GLN A 395 4.59 23.57 32.71
N LEU A 396 4.17 23.65 33.99
CA LEU A 396 2.78 23.87 34.40
C LEU A 396 2.64 25.21 35.13
N THR A 397 1.57 25.94 34.83
CA THR A 397 1.23 27.20 35.49
C THR A 397 -0.20 27.11 36.02
N ALA A 398 -0.37 27.33 37.32
CA ALA A 398 -1.69 27.37 37.94
C ALA A 398 -2.15 28.81 38.16
N VAL A 399 -3.42 29.06 37.88
CA VAL A 399 -4.09 30.36 38.03
C VAL A 399 -5.34 30.19 38.89
N PRO A 400 -5.50 30.95 39.99
CA PRO A 400 -4.52 31.88 40.56
C PRO A 400 -3.30 31.17 41.21
N GLN A 401 -2.16 31.87 41.31
CA GLN A 401 -0.92 31.34 41.92
C GLN A 401 -1.02 31.17 43.45
N SER A 402 -1.99 31.84 44.08
CA SER A 402 -2.35 31.66 45.49
C SER A 402 -3.84 31.87 45.68
N ILE A 403 -4.45 31.14 46.60
CA ILE A 403 -5.88 31.23 46.92
C ILE A 403 -6.04 31.71 48.36
N GLU A 404 -6.92 32.69 48.55
CA GLU A 404 -7.43 33.10 49.86
C GLU A 404 -8.90 32.73 49.97
N LEU A 405 -9.22 31.89 50.97
CA LEU A 405 -10.57 31.46 51.30
C LEU A 405 -10.94 31.95 52.70
N LYS A 406 -12.24 32.09 52.94
CA LYS A 406 -12.79 32.49 54.24
C LYS A 406 -14.00 31.65 54.56
N LEU A 407 -13.97 30.98 55.71
CA LEU A 407 -15.05 30.09 56.16
C LEU A 407 -16.36 30.88 56.27
N GLY A 408 -17.41 30.42 55.57
CA GLY A 408 -18.74 31.04 55.59
C GLY A 408 -18.98 32.21 54.64
N GLU A 409 -17.98 32.65 53.85
CA GLU A 409 -18.13 33.71 52.85
C GLU A 409 -17.64 33.26 51.46
N LYS A 410 -16.32 33.08 51.30
CA LYS A 410 -15.67 32.58 50.08
C LYS A 410 -15.02 31.24 50.40
N ASP A 411 -15.83 30.18 50.43
CA ASP A 411 -15.41 28.86 50.91
C ASP A 411 -14.80 27.96 49.83
N SER A 412 -14.75 28.39 48.57
CA SER A 412 -14.14 27.66 47.46
C SER A 412 -13.62 28.58 46.35
N GLU A 413 -12.69 28.06 45.55
CA GLU A 413 -12.12 28.72 44.36
C GLU A 413 -11.74 27.68 43.30
N GLN A 414 -12.01 27.97 42.02
CA GLN A 414 -11.65 27.10 40.90
C GLN A 414 -10.24 27.41 40.39
N LEU A 415 -9.38 26.39 40.30
CA LEU A 415 -8.09 26.49 39.62
C LEU A 415 -8.24 26.31 38.11
N ARG A 416 -7.44 27.06 37.36
CA ARG A 416 -7.09 26.77 35.96
C ARG A 416 -5.62 26.38 35.89
N VAL A 417 -5.28 25.36 35.12
CA VAL A 417 -3.90 24.90 34.92
C VAL A 417 -3.58 24.94 33.44
N ASP A 418 -2.58 25.72 33.07
CA ASP A 418 -2.04 25.78 31.72
C ASP A 418 -0.71 24.99 31.64
N ALA A 419 -0.56 24.15 30.62
CA ALA A 419 0.68 23.45 30.31
C ALA A 419 1.38 24.11 29.13
N THR A 420 2.65 24.47 29.32
CA THR A 420 3.53 24.90 28.24
C THR A 420 4.32 23.71 27.72
N TYR A 421 4.23 23.42 26.43
CA TYR A 421 4.88 22.28 25.78
C TYR A 421 6.28 22.62 25.27
N SER A 422 7.06 21.62 24.87
CA SER A 422 8.38 21.79 24.28
C SER A 422 8.40 22.63 23.00
N THR A 423 7.23 22.81 22.36
CA THR A 423 7.01 23.69 21.21
C THR A 423 6.77 25.16 21.61
N ALA A 424 6.78 25.48 22.91
CA ALA A 424 6.38 26.77 23.51
C ALA A 424 4.88 27.11 23.42
N GLU A 425 4.06 26.25 22.80
CA GLU A 425 2.61 26.36 22.85
C GLU A 425 2.10 26.14 24.28
N THR A 426 1.02 26.83 24.66
CA THR A 426 0.42 26.71 25.98
C THR A 426 -1.07 26.38 25.86
N ASN A 427 -1.52 25.29 26.50
CA ASN A 427 -2.91 24.84 26.47
C ASN A 427 -3.47 24.64 27.89
N ASP A 428 -4.78 24.88 28.05
CA ASP A 428 -5.50 24.58 29.28
C ASP A 428 -5.61 23.06 29.48
N VAL A 429 -5.01 22.58 30.56
CA VAL A 429 -4.97 21.17 30.94
C VAL A 429 -5.69 20.90 32.27
N THR A 430 -6.52 21.83 32.73
CA THR A 430 -7.19 21.75 34.05
C THR A 430 -7.88 20.40 34.28
N THR A 431 -8.45 19.83 33.22
CA THR A 431 -9.16 18.53 33.22
C THR A 431 -8.51 17.48 32.31
N ALA A 432 -7.26 17.69 31.90
CA ALA A 432 -6.56 16.77 31.00
C ALA A 432 -6.42 15.37 31.60
N ALA A 433 -6.54 14.34 30.77
CA ALA A 433 -6.34 12.96 31.22
C ALA A 433 -4.93 12.78 31.81
N GLY A 434 -4.85 12.27 33.04
CA GLY A 434 -3.58 12.05 33.75
C GLY A 434 -3.08 13.23 34.60
N ILE A 435 -3.80 14.36 34.65
CA ILE A 435 -3.51 15.41 35.64
C ILE A 435 -3.90 14.93 37.04
N LEU A 436 -3.06 15.24 38.03
CA LEU A 436 -3.26 14.87 39.42
C LEU A 436 -3.20 16.10 40.33
N TYR A 437 -4.23 16.28 41.16
CA TYR A 437 -4.30 17.31 42.21
C TYR A 437 -4.21 16.65 43.60
N VAL A 438 -3.36 17.19 44.48
CA VAL A 438 -3.17 16.68 45.84
C VAL A 438 -3.06 17.84 46.82
N SER A 439 -3.88 17.84 47.87
CA SER A 439 -3.69 18.75 49.02
C SER A 439 -2.73 18.13 50.03
N ASN A 440 -1.72 18.87 50.48
CA ASN A 440 -0.83 18.41 51.56
C ASN A 440 -1.50 18.41 52.93
N LYS A 441 -2.61 19.14 53.10
CA LYS A 441 -3.39 19.28 54.33
C LYS A 441 -4.89 19.32 54.01
N PRO A 442 -5.49 18.17 53.65
CA PRO A 442 -6.90 18.10 53.28
C PRO A 442 -7.85 18.54 54.40
N GLN A 443 -7.41 18.51 55.66
CA GLN A 443 -8.15 19.04 56.81
C GLN A 443 -8.23 20.59 56.85
N VAL A 444 -7.39 21.29 56.08
CA VAL A 444 -7.40 22.75 55.94
C VAL A 444 -8.09 23.14 54.64
N ALA A 445 -7.71 22.53 53.52
CA ALA A 445 -8.37 22.72 52.22
C ALA A 445 -8.30 21.44 51.36
N THR A 446 -9.39 21.09 50.68
CA THR A 446 -9.46 19.96 49.73
C THR A 446 -9.43 20.46 48.29
N VAL A 447 -9.14 19.56 47.34
CA VAL A 447 -9.18 19.84 45.90
C VAL A 447 -9.82 18.66 45.16
N THR A 448 -10.66 18.94 44.16
CA THR A 448 -11.26 17.90 43.30
C THR A 448 -10.36 17.55 42.13
N SER A 449 -10.66 16.45 41.42
CA SER A 449 -9.98 16.10 40.16
C SER A 449 -10.19 17.11 39.03
N ALA A 450 -11.15 18.03 39.18
CA ALA A 450 -11.39 19.13 38.24
C ALA A 450 -10.76 20.45 38.70
N GLY A 451 -9.94 20.46 39.75
CA GLY A 451 -9.23 21.65 40.24
C GLY A 451 -10.04 22.59 41.13
N LEU A 452 -11.23 22.18 41.61
CA LEU A 452 -12.00 23.00 42.55
C LEU A 452 -11.43 22.86 43.97
N VAL A 453 -10.93 23.94 44.54
CA VAL A 453 -10.37 24.00 45.90
C VAL A 453 -11.44 24.45 46.88
N LYS A 454 -11.58 23.77 48.02
CA LYS A 454 -12.58 24.08 49.05
C LYS A 454 -11.96 24.19 50.44
N ALA A 455 -12.37 25.20 51.20
CA ALA A 455 -11.97 25.43 52.58
C ALA A 455 -12.61 24.39 53.52
N VAL A 456 -11.83 23.94 54.51
CA VAL A 456 -12.28 23.00 55.56
C VAL A 456 -12.08 23.59 56.95
N SER A 457 -10.90 24.13 57.24
CA SER A 457 -10.59 24.79 58.52
C SER A 457 -9.58 25.92 58.34
N ALA A 458 -9.53 26.85 59.30
CA ALA A 458 -8.59 27.96 59.24
C ALA A 458 -7.13 27.46 59.30
N GLY A 459 -6.27 28.00 58.45
CA GLY A 459 -4.87 27.58 58.33
C GLY A 459 -4.30 27.76 56.94
N THR A 460 -3.15 27.15 56.68
CA THR A 460 -2.48 27.18 55.37
C THR A 460 -2.21 25.78 54.85
N ALA A 461 -2.60 25.50 53.61
CA ALA A 461 -2.37 24.28 52.85
C ALA A 461 -1.70 24.59 51.50
N GLU A 462 -1.17 23.57 50.84
CA GLU A 462 -0.66 23.64 49.46
C GLU A 462 -1.34 22.57 48.60
N ILE A 463 -1.72 22.97 47.39
CA ILE A 463 -2.25 22.09 46.36
C ILE A 463 -1.12 21.80 45.36
N GLY A 464 -0.63 20.57 45.35
CA GLY A 464 0.31 20.06 44.34
C GLY A 464 -0.43 19.57 43.10
N ILE A 465 0.07 19.96 41.93
CA ILE A 465 -0.51 19.67 40.61
C ILE A 465 0.57 18.97 39.79
N THR A 466 0.27 17.81 39.22
CA THR A 466 1.23 17.00 38.43
C THR A 466 0.64 16.57 37.09
N LEU A 467 1.40 16.70 36.00
CA LEU A 467 1.07 16.17 34.67
C LEU A 467 2.36 15.79 33.93
N GLU A 468 2.43 14.58 33.35
CA GLU A 468 3.60 14.05 32.62
C GLU A 468 4.95 14.21 33.39
N GLY A 469 4.91 14.13 34.73
CA GLY A 469 6.09 14.26 35.59
C GLY A 469 6.52 15.70 35.91
N LYS A 470 5.85 16.72 35.36
CA LYS A 470 6.03 18.13 35.74
C LYS A 470 5.08 18.49 36.88
N THR A 471 5.55 19.32 37.80
CA THR A 471 4.80 19.71 39.00
C THR A 471 4.73 21.23 39.16
N THR A 472 3.62 21.71 39.72
CA THR A 472 3.47 23.09 40.22
C THR A 472 2.64 23.08 41.50
N THR A 473 2.73 24.12 42.32
CA THR A 473 2.02 24.20 43.61
C THR A 473 1.27 25.52 43.76
N VAL A 474 0.12 25.47 44.42
CA VAL A 474 -0.68 26.65 44.77
C VAL A 474 -0.83 26.72 46.28
N LYS A 475 -0.47 27.86 46.87
CA LYS A 475 -0.66 28.11 48.31
C LYS A 475 -2.11 28.51 48.58
N VAL A 476 -2.73 27.89 49.57
CA VAL A 476 -4.10 28.17 50.02
C VAL A 476 -4.08 28.64 51.46
N THR A 477 -4.61 29.85 51.71
CA THR A 477 -4.78 30.40 53.06
C THR A 477 -6.27 30.49 53.38
N VAL A 478 -6.69 29.86 54.47
CA VAL A 478 -8.08 29.85 54.94
C VAL A 478 -8.18 30.67 56.22
N SER A 479 -8.96 31.75 56.18
CA SER A 479 -9.24 32.58 57.35
C SER A 479 -10.50 32.11 58.10
N PRO A 480 -10.58 32.30 59.43
CA PRO A 480 -11.77 31.95 60.20
C PRO A 480 -12.98 32.80 59.80
N ALA A 481 -14.17 32.25 60.03
CA ALA A 481 -15.42 33.01 59.89
C ALA A 481 -15.40 34.21 60.85
N PRO A 482 -15.97 35.37 60.46
CA PRO A 482 -16.10 36.49 61.38
C PRO A 482 -16.99 36.05 62.55
N THR A 483 -16.53 36.29 63.77
CA THR A 483 -17.35 36.07 64.97
C THR A 483 -18.62 36.92 64.84
N PRO A 484 -19.83 36.37 65.00
CA PRO A 484 -21.05 37.16 64.91
C PRO A 484 -21.04 38.24 66.00
N THR A 485 -20.93 39.50 65.59
CA THR A 485 -21.15 40.64 66.49
C THR A 485 -22.63 40.67 66.83
N SER A 486 -22.99 40.65 68.12
CA SER A 486 -24.38 40.72 68.57
C SER A 486 -25.06 41.97 68.01
N THR A 487 -26.03 41.79 67.12
CA THR A 487 -26.87 42.86 66.57
C THR A 487 -27.73 43.44 67.72
N PRO A 488 -27.67 44.75 68.01
CA PRO A 488 -28.62 45.36 68.94
C PRO A 488 -30.04 45.30 68.35
N THR A 489 -30.99 44.89 69.19
CA THR A 489 -32.42 44.77 68.90
C THR A 489 -33.02 46.10 68.40
N PRO A 490 -33.56 46.19 67.17
CA PRO A 490 -34.32 47.36 66.76
C PRO A 490 -35.73 47.34 67.36
N THR A 491 -36.07 48.48 67.97
CA THR A 491 -37.35 48.88 68.57
C THR A 491 -38.48 48.94 67.52
N PRO A 492 -39.74 48.56 67.84
CA PRO A 492 -40.86 48.67 66.90
C PRO A 492 -41.18 50.14 66.62
N THR A 493 -41.40 50.51 65.35
CA THR A 493 -41.83 51.86 64.93
C THR A 493 -42.84 51.72 63.78
N PRO A 494 -43.91 52.53 63.75
CA PRO A 494 -45.22 52.14 63.24
C PRO A 494 -45.38 52.32 61.72
N THR A 495 -46.38 51.59 61.20
CA THR A 495 -46.94 51.62 59.86
C THR A 495 -47.38 53.02 59.41
N PRO A 496 -46.94 53.48 58.22
CA PRO A 496 -47.66 54.47 57.42
C PRO A 496 -48.27 53.88 56.13
N THR A 497 -49.41 54.47 55.81
CA THR A 497 -50.42 54.26 54.77
C THR A 497 -49.91 54.67 53.35
N PRO A 498 -50.62 54.31 52.25
CA PRO A 498 -50.08 54.27 50.89
C PRO A 498 -49.96 55.66 50.25
N THR A 499 -49.04 55.84 49.32
CA THR A 499 -49.00 57.01 48.44
C THR A 499 -48.52 56.68 47.03
N SER A 500 -49.00 57.50 46.11
CA SER A 500 -49.23 57.31 44.68
C SER A 500 -48.00 57.23 43.77
N THR A 501 -48.22 56.48 42.70
CA THR A 501 -47.49 56.35 41.43
C THR A 501 -46.85 57.63 40.88
N PRO A 502 -45.56 57.62 40.50
CA PRO A 502 -44.99 58.61 39.60
C PRO A 502 -45.01 58.14 38.12
N THR A 503 -45.31 59.11 37.27
CA THR A 503 -45.47 59.12 35.81
C THR A 503 -44.13 58.89 35.06
N PRO A 504 -44.11 58.26 33.86
CA PRO A 504 -42.89 57.97 33.11
C PRO A 504 -42.20 59.24 32.54
N THR A 505 -40.87 59.24 32.61
CA THR A 505 -39.97 60.26 32.04
C THR A 505 -39.70 59.98 30.55
N PRO A 506 -39.64 61.00 29.66
CA PRO A 506 -39.50 60.81 28.22
C PRO A 506 -38.11 60.32 27.79
N THR A 507 -38.12 59.41 26.82
CA THR A 507 -36.98 58.75 26.16
C THR A 507 -36.17 59.73 25.28
N PRO A 508 -34.83 59.78 25.38
CA PRO A 508 -33.99 60.53 24.44
C PRO A 508 -33.91 59.85 23.08
N THR A 509 -33.93 60.68 22.03
CA THR A 509 -33.88 60.35 20.60
C THR A 509 -32.50 59.77 20.19
N PRO A 510 -32.44 58.67 19.41
CA PRO A 510 -31.18 58.14 18.90
C PRO A 510 -30.64 58.94 17.71
N THR A 511 -29.34 59.25 17.79
CA THR A 511 -28.48 59.81 16.74
C THR A 511 -28.30 58.81 15.58
N PRO A 512 -28.23 59.25 14.31
CA PRO A 512 -28.03 58.35 13.16
C PRO A 512 -26.59 57.80 13.11
N THR A 513 -26.47 56.48 12.99
CA THR A 513 -25.21 55.73 12.84
C THR A 513 -25.13 55.14 11.42
N PRO A 514 -23.95 55.14 10.76
CA PRO A 514 -23.83 55.04 9.30
C PRO A 514 -24.19 53.67 8.70
N THR A 515 -24.56 53.75 7.43
CA THR A 515 -24.99 52.68 6.52
C THR A 515 -23.96 51.54 6.40
N PRO A 516 -24.34 50.28 6.67
CA PRO A 516 -23.50 49.12 6.35
C PRO A 516 -23.61 48.71 4.86
N THR A 517 -22.45 48.39 4.32
CA THR A 517 -22.16 47.74 3.03
C THR A 517 -22.95 46.42 2.84
N PRO A 518 -23.39 46.06 1.61
CA PRO A 518 -24.23 44.88 1.38
C PRO A 518 -23.53 43.54 1.66
N THR A 519 -24.17 42.71 2.48
CA THR A 519 -23.81 41.31 2.78
C THR A 519 -24.45 40.37 1.74
N PRO A 520 -23.75 39.31 1.28
CA PRO A 520 -24.26 38.37 0.27
C PRO A 520 -25.47 37.55 0.73
N THR A 521 -26.31 37.22 -0.25
CA THR A 521 -27.61 36.54 -0.15
C THR A 521 -27.50 35.09 0.35
N PRO A 522 -28.30 34.66 1.36
CA PRO A 522 -28.36 33.27 1.78
C PRO A 522 -29.20 32.38 0.85
N THR A 523 -28.72 31.15 0.68
CA THR A 523 -29.32 30.00 -0.03
C THR A 523 -30.60 29.51 0.67
N PRO A 524 -31.65 29.04 -0.05
CA PRO A 524 -32.95 28.70 0.54
C PRO A 524 -32.92 27.46 1.45
N THR A 525 -33.64 27.57 2.56
CA THR A 525 -33.91 26.52 3.57
C THR A 525 -34.99 25.53 3.10
N PRO A 526 -34.83 24.21 3.30
CA PRO A 526 -35.86 23.22 2.96
C PRO A 526 -37.06 23.22 3.94
N THR A 527 -38.23 22.95 3.37
CA THR A 527 -39.58 22.97 3.96
C THR A 527 -39.81 21.81 4.97
N PRO A 528 -40.51 22.03 6.09
CA PRO A 528 -40.80 20.97 7.07
C PRO A 528 -41.89 19.98 6.60
N THR A 529 -41.67 18.71 6.92
CA THR A 529 -42.54 17.55 6.64
C THR A 529 -43.63 17.40 7.73
N PRO A 530 -44.88 16.99 7.40
CA PRO A 530 -46.00 17.01 8.35
C PRO A 530 -45.97 15.94 9.45
N THR A 531 -46.58 16.29 10.57
CA THR A 531 -46.70 15.54 11.83
C THR A 531 -47.64 14.32 11.73
N PRO A 532 -47.27 13.12 12.23
CA PRO A 532 -48.14 11.95 12.26
C PRO A 532 -49.12 11.92 13.45
N THR A 533 -50.31 11.38 13.19
CA THR A 533 -51.46 11.14 14.07
C THR A 533 -51.18 10.12 15.19
N PRO A 534 -51.75 10.27 16.42
CA PRO A 534 -51.53 9.32 17.51
C PRO A 534 -52.20 7.96 17.27
N THR A 535 -51.47 6.89 17.55
CA THR A 535 -51.88 5.46 17.41
C THR A 535 -52.09 4.87 18.83
N PRO A 536 -53.07 3.96 19.05
CA PRO A 536 -53.66 3.68 20.36
C PRO A 536 -52.78 2.87 21.33
N THR A 537 -53.14 2.97 22.61
CA THR A 537 -52.53 2.32 23.78
C THR A 537 -52.46 0.79 23.66
N PRO A 538 -51.30 0.15 23.86
CA PRO A 538 -51.18 -1.30 23.77
C PRO A 538 -51.75 -2.03 25.01
N SER A 539 -52.43 -3.13 24.72
CA SER A 539 -52.92 -4.17 25.64
C SER A 539 -51.77 -5.10 26.09
N PRO A 540 -51.77 -5.65 27.32
CA PRO A 540 -50.68 -6.50 27.80
C PRO A 540 -50.68 -7.82 27.03
N THR A 541 -49.59 -8.12 26.31
CA THR A 541 -49.51 -9.35 25.52
C THR A 541 -48.24 -10.16 25.82
N SER A 542 -48.53 -11.34 26.38
CA SER A 542 -47.82 -12.62 26.40
C SER A 542 -46.29 -12.68 26.40
N THR A 543 -45.78 -13.34 27.45
CA THR A 543 -44.49 -14.05 27.51
C THR A 543 -44.20 -14.80 26.18
N PRO A 544 -43.02 -14.62 25.56
CA PRO A 544 -42.71 -15.25 24.28
C PRO A 544 -42.70 -16.78 24.40
N SER A 545 -43.49 -17.41 23.54
CA SER A 545 -43.49 -18.84 23.25
C SER A 545 -42.16 -19.25 22.59
N PRO A 546 -41.59 -20.44 22.87
CA PRO A 546 -40.33 -20.90 22.27
C PRO A 546 -40.43 -20.91 20.73
N THR A 547 -39.44 -20.28 20.09
CA THR A 547 -39.30 -20.25 18.63
C THR A 547 -39.20 -21.68 18.08
N PRO A 548 -40.03 -22.07 17.08
CA PRO A 548 -39.99 -23.41 16.52
C PRO A 548 -38.66 -23.67 15.82
N THR A 549 -38.02 -24.79 16.13
CA THR A 549 -36.87 -25.30 15.40
C THR A 549 -37.27 -25.58 13.94
N PRO A 550 -36.58 -25.05 12.93
CA PRO A 550 -36.95 -25.27 11.54
C PRO A 550 -36.78 -26.75 11.15
N THR A 551 -37.80 -27.32 10.50
CA THR A 551 -37.72 -28.62 9.83
C THR A 551 -36.92 -28.44 8.53
N SER A 552 -35.91 -29.29 8.30
CA SER A 552 -34.95 -29.17 7.18
C SER A 552 -35.66 -28.98 5.83
N LYS A 553 -35.56 -27.78 5.28
CA LYS A 553 -36.16 -27.37 3.99
C LYS A 553 -35.04 -27.03 3.00
N PRO A 554 -35.21 -27.29 1.69
CA PRO A 554 -34.25 -26.82 0.68
C PRO A 554 -34.01 -25.31 0.75
N LEU A 555 -32.77 -24.86 0.49
CA LEU A 555 -32.34 -23.49 0.76
C LEU A 555 -33.11 -22.42 -0.01
N ASP A 556 -33.48 -22.69 -1.25
CA ASP A 556 -34.28 -21.80 -2.12
C ASP A 556 -35.73 -21.67 -1.64
N GLU A 557 -36.19 -22.69 -0.95
CA GLU A 557 -37.46 -22.71 -0.25
C GLU A 557 -37.42 -22.05 1.14
N ALA A 558 -36.23 -21.90 1.73
CA ALA A 558 -35.98 -21.20 2.99
C ALA A 558 -35.67 -19.71 2.78
N PHE A 559 -34.85 -19.36 1.78
CA PHE A 559 -34.43 -18.01 1.42
C PHE A 559 -34.66 -17.73 -0.06
N SER A 560 -35.36 -16.65 -0.35
CA SER A 560 -35.73 -16.18 -1.69
C SER A 560 -34.57 -15.48 -2.43
N ASP A 561 -33.54 -15.04 -1.71
CA ASP A 561 -32.42 -14.23 -2.20
C ASP A 561 -31.07 -14.97 -2.22
N VAL A 562 -31.06 -16.27 -1.91
CA VAL A 562 -29.87 -17.14 -2.01
C VAL A 562 -30.04 -18.07 -3.20
N GLY A 563 -29.38 -17.75 -4.31
CA GLY A 563 -29.43 -18.57 -5.52
C GLY A 563 -28.79 -19.95 -5.35
N ARG A 564 -29.32 -20.96 -6.05
CA ARG A 564 -28.84 -22.36 -6.04
C ARG A 564 -27.38 -22.57 -6.49
N ASN A 565 -26.74 -21.55 -7.05
CA ASN A 565 -25.33 -21.58 -7.48
C ASN A 565 -24.42 -20.66 -6.63
N SER A 566 -24.91 -20.17 -5.48
CA SER A 566 -24.10 -19.34 -4.59
C SER A 566 -22.94 -20.15 -4.00
N PRO A 567 -21.69 -19.65 -4.03
CA PRO A 567 -20.56 -20.35 -3.40
C PRO A 567 -20.73 -20.53 -1.88
N ALA A 568 -21.66 -19.79 -1.24
CA ALA A 568 -21.99 -19.92 0.18
C ALA A 568 -23.16 -20.89 0.48
N GLN A 569 -23.77 -21.51 -0.54
CA GLN A 569 -24.99 -22.32 -0.41
C GLN A 569 -24.84 -23.44 0.63
N VAL A 570 -23.76 -24.22 0.56
CA VAL A 570 -23.51 -25.36 1.46
C VAL A 570 -23.42 -24.89 2.92
N SER A 571 -22.72 -23.77 3.16
CA SER A 571 -22.53 -23.23 4.50
C SER A 571 -23.81 -22.63 5.08
N ILE A 572 -24.60 -21.92 4.27
CA ILE A 572 -25.87 -21.31 4.73
C ILE A 572 -26.89 -22.41 5.02
N GLN A 573 -26.99 -23.46 4.19
CA GLN A 573 -27.87 -24.61 4.46
C GLN A 573 -27.51 -25.30 5.78
N ALA A 574 -26.22 -25.59 5.99
CA ALA A 574 -25.77 -26.24 7.23
C ALA A 574 -26.11 -25.40 8.49
N MET A 575 -26.00 -24.07 8.40
CA MET A 575 -26.33 -23.16 9.50
C MET A 575 -27.85 -23.00 9.70
N TYR A 576 -28.64 -23.09 8.62
CA TYR A 576 -30.10 -23.09 8.68
C TYR A 576 -30.64 -24.37 9.35
N ASP A 577 -30.13 -25.54 8.95
CA ASP A 577 -30.53 -26.83 9.52
C ASP A 577 -30.19 -26.95 11.02
N LYS A 578 -29.18 -26.21 11.47
CA LYS A 578 -28.80 -26.09 12.89
C LYS A 578 -29.55 -24.99 13.65
N GLY A 579 -30.46 -24.28 12.99
CA GLY A 579 -31.25 -23.18 13.58
C GLY A 579 -30.42 -21.93 13.91
N VAL A 580 -29.22 -21.80 13.37
CA VAL A 580 -28.32 -20.65 13.60
C VAL A 580 -28.79 -19.46 12.77
N VAL A 581 -28.98 -19.68 11.48
CA VAL A 581 -29.50 -18.68 10.53
C VAL A 581 -30.96 -19.00 10.28
N LEU A 582 -31.86 -18.06 10.55
CA LEU A 582 -33.30 -18.22 10.29
C LEU A 582 -33.84 -17.24 9.23
N GLY A 583 -33.00 -16.26 8.82
CA GLY A 583 -33.38 -15.16 7.93
C GLY A 583 -34.47 -14.26 8.50
N THR A 584 -35.11 -13.53 7.62
CA THR A 584 -36.20 -12.60 7.93
C THR A 584 -37.58 -13.24 7.67
N PRO A 585 -38.67 -12.68 8.21
CA PRO A 585 -40.03 -13.17 7.97
C PRO A 585 -40.43 -13.21 6.48
N ASP A 586 -39.85 -12.35 5.64
CA ASP A 586 -40.03 -12.35 4.17
C ASP A 586 -39.12 -13.36 3.44
N ARG A 587 -38.57 -14.34 4.15
CA ARG A 587 -37.66 -15.38 3.62
C ARG A 587 -36.44 -14.78 2.93
N LYS A 588 -35.75 -13.83 3.55
CA LYS A 588 -34.45 -13.32 3.05
C LYS A 588 -33.30 -13.63 3.98
N PHE A 589 -32.16 -13.96 3.40
CA PHE A 589 -30.89 -14.08 4.10
C PHE A 589 -30.19 -12.72 4.23
N ASN A 590 -30.31 -11.85 3.23
CA ASN A 590 -29.69 -10.52 3.12
C ASN A 590 -28.15 -10.54 3.24
N GLY A 591 -27.47 -11.40 2.46
CA GLY A 591 -26.02 -11.62 2.57
C GLY A 591 -25.10 -10.41 2.32
N ASN A 592 -25.59 -9.37 1.65
CA ASN A 592 -24.86 -8.12 1.39
C ASN A 592 -25.22 -6.99 2.37
N ALA A 593 -26.16 -7.22 3.29
CA ALA A 593 -26.54 -6.21 4.28
C ALA A 593 -25.49 -6.12 5.39
N ALA A 594 -25.24 -4.89 5.85
CA ALA A 594 -24.36 -4.66 6.98
C ALA A 594 -24.96 -5.28 8.26
N LEU A 595 -24.20 -6.16 8.91
CA LEU A 595 -24.64 -6.89 10.10
C LEU A 595 -24.69 -5.96 11.32
N LYS A 596 -25.80 -5.95 12.05
CA LYS A 596 -25.93 -5.17 13.29
C LYS A 596 -25.31 -5.91 14.47
N ARG A 597 -24.85 -5.17 15.48
CA ARG A 597 -24.26 -5.73 16.71
C ARG A 597 -25.22 -6.69 17.43
N ALA A 598 -26.51 -6.36 17.51
CA ALA A 598 -27.51 -7.25 18.11
C ALA A 598 -27.70 -8.56 17.32
N ASP A 599 -27.76 -8.47 15.98
CA ASP A 599 -27.92 -9.62 15.09
C ASP A 599 -26.71 -10.56 15.16
N ALA A 600 -25.50 -9.99 15.26
CA ALA A 600 -24.26 -10.73 15.46
C ALA A 600 -24.29 -11.58 16.75
N ILE A 601 -24.79 -11.02 17.86
CA ILE A 601 -24.90 -11.75 19.14
C ILE A 601 -25.95 -12.86 19.07
N ILE A 602 -27.09 -12.63 18.39
CA ILE A 602 -28.09 -13.68 18.19
C ILE A 602 -27.48 -14.87 17.43
N LEU A 603 -26.75 -14.60 16.34
CA LEU A 603 -26.10 -15.66 15.55
C LEU A 603 -25.06 -16.42 16.37
N LEU A 604 -24.22 -15.72 17.13
CA LEU A 604 -23.20 -16.34 17.98
C LEU A 604 -23.84 -17.16 19.13
N ASN A 605 -24.86 -16.65 19.81
CA ASN A 605 -25.57 -17.41 20.85
C ASN A 605 -26.15 -18.71 20.30
N ARG A 606 -26.80 -18.67 19.14
CA ARG A 606 -27.36 -19.87 18.50
C ARG A 606 -26.27 -20.84 18.08
N LEU A 607 -25.19 -20.35 17.48
CA LEU A 607 -24.05 -21.16 17.06
C LEU A 607 -23.42 -21.91 18.25
N PHE A 608 -23.37 -21.27 19.41
CA PHE A 608 -22.74 -21.82 20.62
C PHE A 608 -23.73 -22.37 21.66
N GLY A 609 -25.02 -22.45 21.32
CA GLY A 609 -26.07 -23.02 22.19
C GLY A 609 -26.33 -22.24 23.48
N ILE A 610 -26.05 -20.93 23.49
CA ILE A 610 -26.29 -20.06 24.65
C ILE A 610 -27.76 -19.69 24.70
N LYS A 611 -28.41 -19.95 25.84
CA LYS A 611 -29.82 -19.64 26.07
C LYS A 611 -29.98 -18.17 26.46
N ASP A 612 -31.05 -17.56 25.97
CA ASP A 612 -31.40 -16.17 26.25
C ASP A 612 -31.63 -15.93 27.75
N ASN A 613 -31.17 -14.78 28.24
CA ASN A 613 -31.39 -14.29 29.59
C ASN A 613 -31.81 -12.81 29.51
N LEU A 614 -32.99 -12.49 30.06
CA LEU A 614 -33.57 -11.14 30.00
C LEU A 614 -32.97 -10.15 31.02
N THR A 615 -32.00 -10.56 31.83
CA THR A 615 -31.24 -9.62 32.67
C THR A 615 -30.25 -8.85 31.80
N THR A 616 -30.48 -7.55 31.60
CA THR A 616 -29.63 -6.70 30.75
C THR A 616 -28.67 -5.87 31.62
N ALA A 617 -27.40 -5.84 31.24
CA ALA A 617 -26.38 -4.97 31.85
C ALA A 617 -26.27 -3.60 31.15
N PHE A 618 -27.03 -3.37 30.08
CA PHE A 618 -26.92 -2.21 29.20
C PHE A 618 -28.23 -1.44 29.14
N HIS A 619 -28.18 -0.13 29.39
CA HIS A 619 -29.37 0.72 29.53
C HIS A 619 -30.11 0.97 28.20
N ASP A 620 -29.40 0.86 27.08
CA ASP A 620 -29.92 1.05 25.73
C ASP A 620 -30.52 -0.23 25.12
N VAL A 621 -30.55 -1.32 25.89
CA VAL A 621 -31.18 -2.59 25.53
C VAL A 621 -32.50 -2.71 26.29
N LYS A 622 -33.60 -2.35 25.62
CA LYS A 622 -34.95 -2.43 26.21
C LYS A 622 -35.42 -3.88 26.29
N GLN A 623 -36.04 -4.28 27.41
CA GLN A 623 -36.44 -5.67 27.68
C GLN A 623 -37.39 -6.26 26.63
N GLU A 624 -38.20 -5.43 25.99
CA GLU A 624 -39.13 -5.81 24.93
C GLU A 624 -38.47 -6.01 23.55
N SER A 625 -37.18 -5.71 23.41
CA SER A 625 -36.47 -5.88 22.13
C SER A 625 -36.25 -7.35 21.82
N TYR A 626 -36.40 -7.77 20.56
CA TYR A 626 -36.21 -9.17 20.15
C TYR A 626 -34.80 -9.73 20.44
N TYR A 627 -33.80 -8.85 20.62
CA TYR A 627 -32.42 -9.19 20.96
C TYR A 627 -32.10 -9.10 22.45
N ALA A 628 -33.04 -8.66 23.31
CA ALA A 628 -32.77 -8.37 24.71
C ALA A 628 -32.24 -9.58 25.48
N GLY A 629 -32.87 -10.74 25.27
CA GLY A 629 -32.45 -12.00 25.89
C GLY A 629 -31.05 -12.46 25.45
N ALA A 630 -30.74 -12.34 24.15
CA ALA A 630 -29.45 -12.74 23.61
C ALA A 630 -28.31 -11.84 24.10
N VAL A 631 -28.56 -10.52 24.12
CA VAL A 631 -27.58 -9.53 24.61
C VAL A 631 -27.38 -9.63 26.12
N GLY A 632 -28.45 -9.86 26.89
CA GLY A 632 -28.36 -10.07 28.33
C GLY A 632 -27.50 -11.29 28.70
N ALA A 633 -27.77 -12.44 28.08
CA ALA A 633 -26.97 -13.66 28.27
C ALA A 633 -25.49 -13.45 27.89
N ALA A 634 -25.21 -12.81 26.76
CA ALA A 634 -23.84 -12.54 26.31
C ALA A 634 -23.12 -11.56 27.24
N GLY A 635 -23.83 -10.55 27.77
CA GLY A 635 -23.29 -9.59 28.72
C GLY A 635 -22.95 -10.23 30.08
N GLU A 636 -23.85 -11.04 30.62
CA GLU A 636 -23.64 -11.73 31.91
C GLU A 636 -22.45 -12.70 31.86
N LEU A 637 -22.27 -13.39 30.73
CA LEU A 637 -21.13 -14.28 30.50
C LEU A 637 -19.83 -13.54 30.13
N GLY A 638 -19.85 -12.21 30.05
CA GLY A 638 -18.70 -11.38 29.67
C GLY A 638 -18.25 -11.55 28.21
N LEU A 639 -19.11 -12.13 27.36
CA LEU A 639 -18.81 -12.41 25.96
C LEU A 639 -18.87 -11.16 25.09
N VAL A 640 -19.57 -10.13 25.55
CA VAL A 640 -19.63 -8.85 24.87
C VAL A 640 -19.48 -7.69 25.85
N ASN A 641 -18.74 -6.66 25.41
CA ASN A 641 -18.67 -5.38 26.11
C ASN A 641 -19.51 -4.34 25.36
N GLY A 642 -20.01 -3.36 26.11
CA GLY A 642 -20.61 -2.16 25.56
C GLY A 642 -19.62 -1.31 24.76
N THR A 643 -20.13 -0.33 24.01
CA THR A 643 -19.32 0.77 23.44
C THR A 643 -18.77 1.69 24.53
N ASP A 644 -19.36 1.65 25.73
CA ASP A 644 -18.86 2.23 26.98
C ASP A 644 -19.32 1.36 28.17
N THR A 645 -19.23 1.87 29.41
CA THR A 645 -19.57 1.12 30.63
C THR A 645 -21.02 0.65 30.70
N ASN A 646 -21.98 1.35 30.08
CA ASN A 646 -23.42 1.05 30.20
C ASN A 646 -24.21 1.03 28.86
N THR A 647 -23.55 1.22 27.71
CA THR A 647 -24.20 1.29 26.38
C THR A 647 -23.73 0.17 25.46
N PHE A 648 -24.63 -0.59 24.84
CA PHE A 648 -24.32 -1.69 23.92
C PHE A 648 -24.26 -1.30 22.44
N ASN A 649 -25.08 -0.33 22.03
CA ASN A 649 -25.39 0.09 20.67
C ASN A 649 -25.94 -1.05 19.78
N PRO A 650 -27.17 -1.56 20.04
CA PRO A 650 -27.71 -2.75 19.36
C PRO A 650 -27.96 -2.57 17.86
N LYS A 651 -28.26 -1.34 17.43
CA LYS A 651 -28.57 -1.01 16.02
C LYS A 651 -27.33 -0.66 15.19
N GLY A 652 -26.18 -0.41 15.83
CA GLY A 652 -24.93 -0.10 15.15
C GLY A 652 -24.41 -1.28 14.32
N ILE A 653 -23.74 -0.97 13.21
CA ILE A 653 -23.06 -1.98 12.39
C ILE A 653 -21.89 -2.56 13.17
N VAL A 654 -21.77 -3.89 13.18
CA VAL A 654 -20.64 -4.57 13.82
C VAL A 654 -19.40 -4.42 12.95
N ARG A 655 -18.33 -3.85 13.52
CA ARG A 655 -17.03 -3.71 12.85
C ARG A 655 -16.26 -5.02 12.97
N ASN A 656 -15.37 -5.32 12.01
CA ASN A 656 -14.60 -6.57 12.00
C ASN A 656 -13.81 -6.81 13.30
N LEU A 657 -13.25 -5.76 13.91
CA LEU A 657 -12.57 -5.86 15.21
C LEU A 657 -13.54 -6.27 16.34
N ASP A 658 -14.71 -5.62 16.41
CA ASP A 658 -15.71 -5.92 17.43
C ASP A 658 -16.24 -7.35 17.27
N TYR A 659 -16.48 -7.77 16.02
CA TYR A 659 -16.92 -9.13 15.70
C TYR A 659 -15.85 -10.16 16.06
N LEU A 660 -14.58 -9.93 15.72
CA LEU A 660 -13.46 -10.83 16.04
C LEU A 660 -13.27 -10.98 17.55
N VAL A 661 -13.37 -9.89 18.32
CA VAL A 661 -13.26 -9.92 19.78
C VAL A 661 -14.44 -10.69 20.39
N MET A 662 -15.66 -10.47 19.90
CA MET A 662 -16.83 -11.27 20.31
C MET A 662 -16.59 -12.75 19.99
N SER A 663 -16.28 -13.10 18.73
CA SER A 663 -16.02 -14.48 18.32
C SER A 663 -14.91 -15.15 19.13
N TYR A 664 -13.81 -14.45 19.42
CA TYR A 664 -12.73 -14.95 20.27
C TYR A 664 -13.24 -15.32 21.66
N ARG A 665 -14.07 -14.49 22.29
CA ARG A 665 -14.64 -14.77 23.62
C ARG A 665 -15.56 -15.99 23.62
N TYR A 666 -16.39 -16.15 22.58
CA TYR A 666 -17.23 -17.35 22.43
C TYR A 666 -16.40 -18.63 22.20
N LEU A 667 -15.36 -18.56 21.37
CA LEU A 667 -14.43 -19.68 21.16
C LEU A 667 -13.66 -20.05 22.43
N ASN A 668 -13.29 -19.05 23.23
CA ASN A 668 -12.63 -19.26 24.52
C ASN A 668 -13.58 -19.85 25.57
N LEU A 669 -14.86 -19.49 25.56
CA LEU A 669 -15.88 -20.07 26.45
C LEU A 669 -16.00 -21.59 26.25
N GLN A 670 -15.94 -22.06 25.00
CA GLN A 670 -15.96 -23.48 24.66
C GLN A 670 -14.60 -24.18 24.79
N LYS A 671 -13.58 -23.48 25.29
CA LYS A 671 -12.19 -23.97 25.43
C LYS A 671 -11.56 -24.46 24.12
N PHE A 672 -12.02 -23.98 22.97
CA PHE A 672 -11.44 -24.33 21.66
C PHE A 672 -10.03 -23.75 21.48
N ILE A 673 -9.72 -22.63 22.14
CA ILE A 673 -8.40 -21.99 22.12
C ILE A 673 -7.69 -22.32 23.43
N ALA A 674 -7.05 -23.48 23.49
CA ALA A 674 -6.18 -23.83 24.62
C ALA A 674 -4.82 -23.13 24.46
N GLY A 675 -4.53 -22.14 25.32
CA GLY A 675 -3.17 -21.66 25.51
C GLY A 675 -3.02 -20.15 25.61
N GLY A 676 -3.18 -19.61 26.81
CA GLY A 676 -2.80 -18.24 27.14
C GLY A 676 -3.17 -17.93 28.57
N ARG A 677 -2.23 -18.13 29.50
CA ARG A 677 -2.42 -17.78 30.91
C ARG A 677 -2.76 -16.30 31.01
N SER A 678 -3.98 -16.02 31.46
CA SER A 678 -4.37 -14.78 32.11
C SER A 678 -3.35 -14.43 33.20
N GLN A 679 -2.52 -13.41 32.98
CA GLN A 679 -1.81 -12.74 34.05
C GLN A 679 -2.76 -11.69 34.62
N ARG A 680 -3.52 -12.09 35.66
CA ARG A 680 -3.97 -11.15 36.67
C ARG A 680 -2.73 -10.66 37.42
N PHE A 681 -2.49 -9.36 37.41
CA PHE A 681 -1.59 -8.72 38.37
C PHE A 681 -2.19 -8.88 39.77
N GLY A 682 -1.48 -9.61 40.63
CA GLY A 682 -1.83 -9.81 42.03
C GLY A 682 -0.73 -10.57 42.76
N SER A 683 0.14 -9.81 43.44
CA SER A 683 0.99 -10.15 44.60
C SER A 683 1.42 -11.61 44.86
N ARG A 684 2.74 -11.81 44.82
CA ARG A 684 3.54 -12.84 45.54
C ARG A 684 3.07 -13.05 47.00
N PRO A 685 3.33 -14.20 47.70
CA PRO A 685 4.69 -14.75 47.84
C PRO A 685 4.89 -16.27 48.09
N ALA A 686 6.19 -16.63 48.14
CA ALA A 686 6.86 -17.61 49.01
C ALA A 686 6.88 -19.14 48.70
N GLY A 687 8.11 -19.68 48.79
CA GLY A 687 8.46 -21.09 49.02
C GLY A 687 8.24 -22.01 47.81
N SER A 688 9.02 -23.05 47.53
CA SER A 688 10.21 -23.62 48.13
C SER A 688 10.65 -24.75 47.16
N GLU A 689 11.94 -25.07 47.20
CA GLU A 689 12.50 -26.38 46.82
C GLU A 689 12.40 -26.87 45.36
N ARG A 690 13.51 -26.72 44.64
CA ARG A 690 13.93 -27.71 43.64
C ARG A 690 15.08 -28.54 44.20
N ARG A 691 15.00 -29.86 44.05
CA ARG A 691 16.15 -30.75 43.78
C ARG A 691 15.66 -32.13 43.27
N PRO A 692 16.52 -32.95 42.62
CA PRO A 692 16.46 -33.17 41.17
C PRO A 692 16.51 -34.66 40.76
N ARG A 693 16.38 -34.97 39.45
CA ARG A 693 16.91 -36.20 38.84
C ARG A 693 17.49 -35.85 37.47
N LEU A 694 18.81 -35.96 37.24
CA LEU A 694 19.66 -37.15 37.01
C LEU A 694 19.54 -37.71 35.59
N CYS A 695 20.63 -37.51 34.83
CA CYS A 695 21.38 -38.43 33.93
C CYS A 695 22.54 -37.57 33.35
N GLN A 696 23.78 -37.60 33.84
CA GLN A 696 24.88 -38.58 33.58
C GLN A 696 24.95 -39.01 32.10
N GLY A 697 26.06 -38.93 31.36
CA GLY A 697 27.47 -38.53 31.56
C GLY A 697 28.12 -38.42 30.17
N GLY A 698 29.39 -38.12 29.92
CA GLY A 698 30.57 -37.82 30.74
C GLY A 698 31.66 -37.28 29.79
N GLY A 699 32.52 -36.39 30.26
CA GLY A 699 33.97 -36.67 30.29
C GLY A 699 34.78 -35.52 29.65
N PRO A 700 36.02 -35.26 30.10
CA PRO A 700 36.49 -33.89 30.36
C PRO A 700 37.70 -33.47 29.51
N LEU A 701 38.05 -32.17 29.50
CA LEU A 701 39.43 -31.62 29.52
C LEU A 701 39.39 -30.07 29.72
N PRO A 702 40.45 -29.43 30.27
CA PRO A 702 40.39 -28.24 31.16
C PRO A 702 40.74 -26.89 30.48
N PRO A 703 40.67 -25.75 31.19
CA PRO A 703 40.47 -24.43 30.59
C PRO A 703 41.78 -23.65 30.37
N ARG A 704 41.76 -22.69 29.44
CA ARG A 704 42.68 -21.55 29.45
C ARG A 704 41.96 -20.22 29.29
N SER A 705 42.48 -19.28 30.05
CA SER A 705 41.97 -17.99 30.46
C SER A 705 42.06 -16.91 29.38
N ARG A 706 41.07 -16.01 29.46
CA ARG A 706 41.09 -14.56 29.17
C ARG A 706 42.49 -13.94 29.01
N SER A 707 42.67 -13.10 28.00
CA SER A 707 42.58 -11.64 28.21
C SER A 707 42.82 -10.86 26.91
N ASP A 708 42.05 -9.78 26.81
CA ASP A 708 42.09 -8.69 25.86
C ASP A 708 43.50 -8.07 25.72
N CYS A 709 43.82 -7.49 24.56
CA CYS A 709 43.72 -6.04 24.40
C CYS A 709 44.11 -5.58 22.98
N ALA A 710 43.56 -4.44 22.63
CA ALA A 710 43.47 -3.85 21.32
C ALA A 710 44.64 -2.89 21.00
N SER A 711 44.87 -2.73 19.69
CA SER A 711 45.19 -1.47 18.97
C SER A 711 46.43 -0.65 19.34
N ARG A 712 47.29 -0.36 18.33
CA ARG A 712 47.34 0.93 17.58
C ARG A 712 48.66 1.07 16.81
N HIS A 713 48.53 1.64 15.60
CA HIS A 713 49.39 2.61 14.92
C HIS A 713 50.93 2.45 14.94
N LEU A 714 51.57 2.40 13.76
CA LEU A 714 52.11 3.59 13.06
C LEU A 714 52.83 3.19 11.75
N ALA A 715 53.00 4.21 10.91
CA ALA A 715 53.31 4.16 9.50
C ALA A 715 54.81 4.07 9.17
N SER A 716 55.05 3.54 7.96
CA SER A 716 56.05 3.95 6.96
C SER A 716 57.51 4.19 7.36
N VAL A 717 58.41 3.40 6.76
CA VAL A 717 59.70 3.89 6.26
C VAL A 717 60.01 3.24 4.91
N ARG A 718 60.26 4.07 3.89
CA ARG A 718 60.93 3.72 2.64
C ARG A 718 62.44 3.97 2.80
N CYS A 719 63.25 3.03 2.35
CA CYS A 719 64.58 3.16 1.71
C CYS A 719 64.88 1.73 1.21
N GLY A 720 65.09 1.42 -0.07
CA GLY A 720 65.95 2.10 -1.04
C GLY A 720 67.33 1.48 -0.95
N HIS A 721 67.62 0.41 -1.71
CA HIS A 721 68.98 0.07 -2.13
C HIS A 721 68.97 -0.66 -3.48
N ALA A 722 69.79 -0.12 -4.37
CA ALA A 722 70.01 -0.55 -5.73
C ALA A 722 71.16 -1.58 -5.82
N ARG A 723 71.14 -2.33 -6.94
CA ARG A 723 72.26 -2.75 -7.80
C ARG A 723 72.38 -4.26 -8.03
N ARG A 724 72.11 -4.64 -9.28
CA ARG A 724 73.01 -5.28 -10.29
C ARG A 724 72.08 -5.74 -11.42
N GLY A 725 72.15 -5.22 -12.65
CA GLY A 725 73.28 -5.35 -13.59
C GLY A 725 73.30 -6.81 -14.06
N GLY A 726 72.77 -7.20 -15.23
CA GLY A 726 73.02 -6.79 -16.61
C GLY A 726 72.42 -7.90 -17.49
N ARG A 727 71.76 -7.55 -18.62
CA ARG A 727 72.19 -7.86 -20.01
C ARG A 727 72.56 -9.33 -20.29
N ALA A 728 72.19 -9.95 -21.40
CA ALA A 728 71.38 -9.62 -22.57
C ALA A 728 71.37 -10.87 -23.48
N ALA A 729 70.39 -10.91 -24.39
CA ALA A 729 70.37 -11.67 -25.65
C ALA A 729 70.38 -13.21 -25.54
N GLY A 730 69.69 -13.97 -26.38
CA GLY A 730 68.88 -13.66 -27.55
C GLY A 730 68.35 -14.97 -28.13
N GLU A 731 67.33 -14.85 -28.98
CA GLU A 731 66.96 -15.74 -30.09
C GLU A 731 66.95 -17.26 -29.87
N ALA A 732 65.76 -17.85 -29.83
CA ALA A 732 65.12 -18.48 -31.00
C ALA A 732 63.66 -18.82 -30.68
#